data_AF-A0A3N5XDS2-F1
#
_entry.id   AF-A0A3N5XDS2-F1
#
_cell.length_a   1.000
_cell.length_b   1.000
_cell.length_c   1.000
_cell.angle_alpha   90.00
_cell.angle_beta   90.00
_cell.angle_gamma   90.00
#
_symmetry.space_group_name_H-M   'P 1'
#
loop_
_entity.id
_entity.type
_entity.pdbx_description
1 polymer ?
#
loop_
_entity_poly.entity_id
_entity_poly.type
_entity_poly.pdbx_seq_one_letter_code
_entity_poly.pdbx_strand_id
1 'polypeptide(L)'
;MAYPVPPADAPQRHRPAAVVDGMGLSCRFRGAPCRRPRDARCASLVPGMDSCGVPSGAGGVRAAGRLLSFARVAFSRQSDGFKVNRLLPYLWYPLFFAAAIAGFGALLAAGFSPAGAAYPPIVLTGLAILLLEWKFPERLDWRPQWADVRADAAFMAVVQIAVPRALAAAALIVVAGRQHDPQAGAWPHHWPLAAQVLAMVLAVDFLRYWLHRACHTVDPLWKLHEVHHSPDILYTLNVGRFHPLEKTLHFSLDTIPFLLLGVGPEVLAGYFLAYSVNGFFQHSNIRLRYGLLNYVVGSAETHRWHHARDPNVAQCNFGNTTIVWDLLFGTWFLPRDGRELDIGITDRAYPRGFLEQMFTPFRAGNGVMAKRGMRRRLVDLVVAMSLRLARVVEGCRLAAMLRDPMREQRRLLMRLLRENADTTFGRQHGFSEIKTIEEFRARVPVSDFEALRPYISAEIANGEAALTREAPLRYLRTSGSTGEPKDVPLTRTHLRLLQRIHRLALASQHRACPQAFEGSILAIVSPREEGRLANGKPYGSASGIVSGNTPKLVREKFILPHAVLAITDSRLKYLTILRLALAQRDLSYIGSANPTTLLAILRLYSEHRDALIDDLHNGGFFLAQRLPAEVRDAVLARLWAAPARAAELARLRDAGTPPRLADLWPALRGVMMWTCGGAGVAAEAVRRQLDPGTRILELGYVASEFRGTVTLGRRPESGLPTLFAHFFEFVERASWDGGAPEFLTLDSLRKGVDYYVVVSTPSGLYRYFINDVVRVTGHLHRTPLLKFVQKGRGVTSITGEKLYEGQVLGAVQAVATAHGLAVHFIKMLADEPLQMYRLYLETDTTMRPDTTAFGDAVDERLQALNVEYAAKRESGRLAPLRAAWVVPGCAEAYKQFRIEHGQREGQFKPAVLAYLRETEFDFEARVIR
;
A
#
# COMPACT_ATOMS: atom_id res chain seq x y z
N MET A 1 4.59 43.69 50.37
CA MET A 1 4.49 42.59 51.36
C MET A 1 4.71 41.27 50.62
N ALA A 2 5.64 40.37 50.92
CA ALA A 2 7.00 40.36 51.47
C ALA A 2 7.62 39.02 50.98
N TYR A 3 8.89 39.04 50.57
CA TYR A 3 9.77 37.91 50.14
C TYR A 3 10.04 36.89 51.29
N PRO A 4 10.69 35.69 51.15
CA PRO A 4 11.86 35.36 50.29
C PRO A 4 12.08 33.88 49.79
N VAL A 5 13.26 33.68 49.16
CA VAL A 5 14.00 32.47 48.65
C VAL A 5 15.03 31.99 49.74
N PRO A 6 15.92 30.94 49.62
CA PRO A 6 15.91 29.46 49.38
C PRO A 6 16.37 28.64 50.66
N PRO A 7 16.95 27.39 50.66
CA PRO A 7 18.27 26.97 50.10
C PRO A 7 18.41 25.50 49.57
N ALA A 8 19.63 25.18 49.09
CA ALA A 8 20.13 23.91 48.54
C ALA A 8 20.88 23.05 49.59
N ASP A 9 21.03 21.72 49.35
CA ASP A 9 22.26 20.92 49.61
C ASP A 9 22.13 19.43 49.21
N ALA A 10 23.23 18.85 48.68
CA ALA A 10 23.43 17.44 48.32
C ALA A 10 24.18 16.66 49.45
N PRO A 11 24.39 15.32 49.41
CA PRO A 11 25.57 14.79 48.70
C PRO A 11 25.54 13.30 48.18
N GLN A 12 26.36 13.07 47.13
CA GLN A 12 27.31 11.96 46.87
C GLN A 12 26.89 10.46 46.85
N ARG A 13 27.18 9.78 45.72
CA ARG A 13 28.40 8.93 45.53
C ARG A 13 28.63 8.52 44.06
N HIS A 14 29.77 8.95 43.52
CA HIS A 14 30.44 8.45 42.30
C HIS A 14 31.19 7.12 42.61
N ARG A 15 31.51 6.22 41.67
CA ARG A 15 32.58 6.21 40.64
C ARG A 15 32.68 4.75 40.07
N PRO A 16 33.51 4.42 39.06
CA PRO A 16 33.79 5.09 37.78
C PRO A 16 33.90 4.12 36.58
N ALA A 17 34.08 4.68 35.39
CA ALA A 17 34.56 4.01 34.18
C ALA A 17 36.08 3.77 34.21
N ALA A 18 36.56 2.79 33.43
CA ALA A 18 37.96 2.68 33.03
C ALA A 18 38.07 2.40 31.52
N VAL A 19 38.95 3.20 30.91
CA VAL A 19 39.43 3.19 29.51
C VAL A 19 40.65 2.25 29.42
N VAL A 20 41.02 1.83 28.20
CA VAL A 20 42.40 1.85 27.63
C VAL A 20 42.70 0.64 26.71
N ASP A 21 43.03 1.01 25.46
CA ASP A 21 43.98 0.48 24.46
C ASP A 21 44.16 -1.02 24.17
N GLY A 22 43.86 -1.33 22.89
CA GLY A 22 44.83 -1.67 21.84
C GLY A 22 46.08 -2.50 22.16
N MET A 23 46.19 -3.68 21.52
CA MET A 23 47.36 -4.12 20.74
C MET A 23 47.19 -5.57 20.25
N GLY A 24 47.74 -5.86 19.06
CA GLY A 24 48.48 -7.11 18.86
C GLY A 24 47.84 -8.21 18.01
N LEU A 25 48.10 -8.16 16.70
CA LEU A 25 48.11 -9.31 15.80
C LEU A 25 49.05 -10.42 16.33
N SER A 26 48.66 -11.68 16.21
CA SER A 26 49.59 -12.73 15.79
C SER A 26 48.89 -13.87 15.05
N CYS A 27 49.53 -14.28 13.96
CA CYS A 27 49.16 -15.30 13.01
C CYS A 27 50.01 -16.54 13.30
N ARG A 28 49.50 -17.77 13.20
CA ARG A 28 50.29 -18.97 12.87
C ARG A 28 49.43 -20.13 12.36
N PHE A 29 49.75 -20.52 11.12
CA PHE A 29 49.33 -21.72 10.38
C PHE A 29 49.82 -23.03 11.02
N ARG A 30 49.10 -24.14 10.79
CA ARG A 30 49.60 -25.38 10.11
C ARG A 30 48.55 -26.51 10.09
N GLY A 31 48.42 -27.18 8.93
CA GLY A 31 48.03 -28.60 8.83
C GLY A 31 46.75 -28.92 8.03
N ALA A 32 46.89 -29.21 6.73
CA ALA A 32 45.93 -29.99 5.93
C ALA A 32 46.34 -31.50 5.95
N PRO A 33 45.48 -32.50 5.66
CA PRO A 33 44.93 -32.68 4.31
C PRO A 33 43.48 -33.21 4.18
N CYS A 34 42.85 -32.82 3.07
CA CYS A 34 41.80 -33.46 2.26
C CYS A 34 41.13 -34.77 2.74
N ARG A 35 39.82 -34.69 3.04
CA ARG A 35 38.78 -35.63 2.57
C ARG A 35 37.51 -34.84 2.25
N ARG A 36 36.96 -35.01 1.03
CA ARG A 36 35.66 -34.42 0.64
C ARG A 36 34.53 -35.01 1.50
N PRO A 37 33.55 -34.19 1.92
CA PRO A 37 32.18 -34.65 2.07
C PRO A 37 31.27 -33.95 1.04
N ARG A 38 30.47 -34.78 0.35
CA ARG A 38 29.21 -34.37 -0.27
C ARG A 38 28.29 -33.82 0.83
N ASP A 39 27.41 -32.90 0.43
CA ASP A 39 26.33 -32.30 1.21
C ASP A 39 26.70 -31.17 2.19
N ALA A 40 27.08 -30.03 1.60
CA ALA A 40 26.85 -28.72 2.21
C ALA A 40 26.15 -27.81 1.19
N ARG A 41 24.82 -27.65 1.30
CA ARG A 41 24.12 -26.55 0.62
C ARG A 41 23.12 -25.86 1.54
N CYS A 42 23.33 -24.55 1.62
CA CYS A 42 22.40 -23.50 2.04
C CYS A 42 22.13 -23.33 3.54
N ALA A 43 23.19 -23.01 4.28
CA ALA A 43 23.06 -22.11 5.43
C ALA A 43 23.10 -20.64 4.97
N SER A 44 22.32 -19.82 5.67
CA SER A 44 22.05 -18.40 5.50
C SER A 44 23.25 -17.49 5.14
N LEU A 45 23.07 -16.65 4.12
CA LEU A 45 23.95 -15.50 3.84
C LEU A 45 23.12 -14.26 3.47
N VAL A 46 22.33 -13.73 4.41
CA VAL A 46 22.08 -12.29 4.70
C VAL A 46 21.36 -12.22 6.05
N PRO A 47 21.96 -11.68 7.13
CA PRO A 47 21.20 -11.33 8.33
C PRO A 47 20.20 -10.22 7.98
N GLY A 48 18.89 -10.48 8.19
CA GLY A 48 17.84 -9.45 8.09
C GLY A 48 16.93 -9.47 6.84
N MET A 49 16.99 -10.48 5.98
CA MET A 49 15.91 -10.78 5.01
C MET A 49 15.20 -12.07 5.39
N ASP A 50 13.91 -11.99 5.74
CA ASP A 50 13.04 -13.18 5.78
C ASP A 50 12.96 -13.75 4.35
N SER A 51 13.45 -14.98 4.21
CA SER A 51 13.45 -15.79 2.99
C SER A 51 12.05 -16.28 2.58
N CYS A 52 10.99 -15.89 3.27
CA CYS A 52 9.61 -16.24 2.94
C CYS A 52 9.11 -15.41 1.73
N GLY A 53 9.49 -15.78 0.51
CA GLY A 53 8.98 -15.09 -0.69
C GLY A 53 9.41 -15.62 -2.05
N VAL A 54 10.32 -16.59 -2.09
CA VAL A 54 10.57 -17.41 -3.28
C VAL A 54 10.30 -18.85 -2.84
N PRO A 55 9.35 -19.58 -3.46
CA PRO A 55 9.04 -20.92 -2.99
C PRO A 55 10.26 -21.82 -3.23
N SER A 56 10.94 -22.20 -2.16
CA SER A 56 11.80 -23.37 -2.14
C SER A 56 10.89 -24.58 -1.95
N GLY A 57 10.58 -25.28 -3.03
CA GLY A 57 9.94 -26.58 -2.93
C GLY A 57 10.89 -27.54 -2.23
N ALA A 58 10.62 -27.84 -0.96
CA ALA A 58 10.99 -29.07 -0.21
C ALA A 58 10.90 -28.80 1.30
N GLY A 59 10.23 -29.69 2.03
CA GLY A 59 10.16 -29.74 3.49
C GLY A 59 8.74 -29.50 4.00
N GLY A 60 7.93 -30.49 4.38
CA GLY A 60 8.29 -31.71 5.12
C GLY A 60 7.77 -31.54 6.54
N VAL A 61 6.57 -32.07 6.79
CA VAL A 61 5.87 -32.09 8.08
C VAL A 61 6.81 -32.63 9.17
N ARG A 62 7.02 -31.87 10.24
CA ARG A 62 7.58 -32.37 11.51
C ARG A 62 6.66 -32.00 12.65
N ALA A 63 5.65 -32.84 12.85
CA ALA A 63 4.93 -32.98 14.10
C ALA A 63 5.42 -34.28 14.75
N ALA A 64 6.31 -34.18 15.75
CA ALA A 64 6.58 -35.22 16.74
C ALA A 64 7.72 -34.71 17.63
N GLY A 65 7.42 -34.39 18.90
CA GLY A 65 8.47 -34.02 19.84
C GLY A 65 8.08 -33.14 21.02
N ARG A 66 6.80 -33.09 21.43
CA ARG A 66 6.38 -32.53 22.75
C ARG A 66 5.16 -33.23 23.35
N LEU A 67 5.02 -34.54 23.14
CA LEU A 67 3.93 -35.34 23.70
C LEU A 67 4.30 -36.13 24.97
N LEU A 68 5.53 -35.99 25.49
CA LEU A 68 6.03 -36.79 26.62
C LEU A 68 6.55 -35.95 27.81
N SER A 69 5.89 -34.85 28.16
CA SER A 69 6.14 -34.18 29.47
C SER A 69 4.88 -33.88 30.29
N PHE A 70 3.72 -34.42 29.91
CA PHE A 70 2.46 -34.19 30.64
C PHE A 70 2.25 -35.12 31.84
N ALA A 71 3.12 -36.11 32.07
CA ALA A 71 2.96 -37.09 33.14
C ALA A 71 3.49 -36.65 34.53
N ARG A 72 3.76 -35.36 34.77
CA ARG A 72 4.42 -34.93 36.03
C ARG A 72 3.80 -33.76 36.81
N VAL A 73 2.54 -33.40 36.55
CA VAL A 73 1.85 -32.35 37.34
C VAL A 73 0.53 -32.81 37.98
N ALA A 74 0.11 -34.06 37.76
CA ALA A 74 -1.03 -34.63 38.48
C ALA A 74 -0.52 -35.58 39.57
N PHE A 75 -0.03 -35.05 40.68
CA PHE A 75 -0.07 -35.68 42.02
C PHE A 75 0.72 -34.81 43.01
N SER A 76 0.09 -33.76 43.53
CA SER A 76 0.48 -33.21 44.83
C SER A 76 -0.76 -32.84 45.64
N ARG A 77 -1.05 -33.69 46.62
CA ARG A 77 -1.66 -33.42 47.93
C ARG A 77 -2.89 -32.49 47.96
N GLN A 78 -4.08 -33.08 48.00
CA GLN A 78 -4.93 -33.02 49.21
C GLN A 78 -6.04 -34.06 49.10
N SER A 79 -6.12 -34.91 50.12
CA SER A 79 -7.16 -35.90 50.34
C SER A 79 -8.47 -35.22 50.67
N ASP A 80 -9.35 -35.09 49.68
CA ASP A 80 -10.78 -34.84 49.86
C ASP A 80 -11.54 -35.75 48.91
N GLY A 81 -12.53 -36.48 49.43
CA GLY A 81 -13.26 -37.52 48.71
C GLY A 81 -13.67 -37.12 47.29
N PHE A 82 -13.51 -38.05 46.36
CA PHE A 82 -13.78 -37.88 44.93
C PHE A 82 -15.27 -37.60 44.70
N LYS A 83 -15.71 -36.33 44.81
CA LYS A 83 -17.11 -35.94 44.63
C LYS A 83 -17.47 -36.04 43.14
N VAL A 84 -18.43 -36.92 42.80
CA VAL A 84 -18.98 -37.16 41.44
C VAL A 84 -19.20 -35.86 40.64
N ASN A 85 -19.63 -34.78 41.30
CA ASN A 85 -19.83 -33.45 40.71
C ASN A 85 -18.61 -32.85 39.96
N ARG A 86 -17.37 -33.30 40.20
CA ARG A 86 -16.19 -32.82 39.46
C ARG A 86 -15.98 -33.52 38.12
N LEU A 87 -16.47 -34.75 37.95
CA LEU A 87 -16.36 -35.51 36.69
C LEU A 87 -17.48 -35.18 35.71
N LEU A 88 -18.68 -34.89 36.22
CA LEU A 88 -19.88 -34.66 35.40
C LEU A 88 -19.69 -33.65 34.25
N PRO A 89 -19.03 -32.47 34.45
CA PRO A 89 -18.78 -31.52 33.36
C PRO A 89 -18.02 -32.08 32.15
N TYR A 90 -17.20 -33.11 32.34
CA TYR A 90 -16.44 -33.77 31.27
C TYR A 90 -17.24 -34.87 30.56
N LEU A 91 -18.26 -35.43 31.24
CA LEU A 91 -19.00 -36.59 30.77
C LEU A 91 -20.29 -36.23 30.03
N TRP A 92 -20.89 -35.07 30.31
CA TRP A 92 -22.17 -34.68 29.72
C TRP A 92 -22.16 -34.69 28.18
N TYR A 93 -21.27 -33.93 27.55
CA TYR A 93 -21.21 -33.89 26.09
C TYR A 93 -21.01 -35.27 25.45
N PRO A 94 -19.93 -36.04 25.76
CA PRO A 94 -19.69 -37.31 25.09
C PRO A 94 -20.76 -38.36 25.36
N LEU A 95 -21.35 -38.40 26.57
CA LEU A 95 -22.39 -39.37 26.91
C LEU A 95 -23.68 -39.11 26.12
N PHE A 96 -24.18 -37.87 26.12
CA PHE A 96 -25.41 -37.52 25.41
C PHE A 96 -25.23 -37.59 23.89
N PHE A 97 -24.07 -37.18 23.38
CA PHE A 97 -23.76 -37.30 21.95
C PHE A 97 -23.71 -38.77 21.50
N ALA A 98 -23.05 -39.64 22.27
CA ALA A 98 -23.02 -41.08 22.00
C ALA A 98 -24.40 -41.72 22.11
N ALA A 99 -25.19 -41.35 23.14
CA ALA A 99 -26.55 -41.82 23.30
C ALA A 99 -27.46 -41.40 22.14
N ALA A 100 -27.29 -40.18 21.63
CA ALA A 100 -28.05 -39.69 20.48
C ALA A 100 -27.71 -40.46 19.20
N ILE A 101 -26.43 -40.74 18.95
CA ILE A 101 -25.98 -41.58 17.82
C ILE A 101 -26.49 -43.01 17.95
N ALA A 102 -26.39 -43.61 19.14
CA ALA A 102 -26.87 -44.97 19.39
C ALA A 102 -28.40 -45.07 19.19
N GLY A 103 -29.15 -44.09 19.70
CA GLY A 103 -30.60 -44.00 19.50
C GLY A 103 -30.98 -43.86 18.02
N PHE A 104 -30.25 -43.03 17.27
CA PHE A 104 -30.44 -42.89 15.83
C PHE A 104 -30.21 -44.21 15.09
N GLY A 105 -29.08 -44.89 15.38
CA GLY A 105 -28.78 -46.19 14.78
C GLY A 105 -29.81 -47.27 15.12
N ALA A 106 -30.28 -47.32 16.37
CA ALA A 106 -31.30 -48.25 16.81
C ALA A 106 -32.65 -48.02 16.12
N LEU A 107 -33.06 -46.76 15.96
CA LEU A 107 -34.31 -46.40 15.27
C LEU A 107 -34.23 -46.71 13.76
N LEU A 108 -33.09 -46.45 13.13
CA LEU A 108 -32.86 -46.87 11.74
C LEU A 108 -32.94 -48.39 11.59
N ALA A 109 -32.31 -49.15 12.50
CA ALA A 109 -32.37 -50.60 12.50
C ALA A 109 -33.79 -51.14 12.75
N ALA A 110 -34.62 -50.40 13.48
CA ALA A 110 -36.03 -50.69 13.70
C ALA A 110 -36.95 -50.27 12.53
N GLY A 111 -36.39 -49.78 11.41
CA GLY A 111 -37.14 -49.45 10.20
C GLY A 111 -37.82 -48.07 10.19
N PHE A 112 -37.46 -47.18 11.11
CA PHE A 112 -37.94 -45.80 11.08
C PHE A 112 -37.34 -45.05 9.88
N SER A 113 -38.08 -44.08 9.33
CA SER A 113 -37.55 -43.19 8.29
C SER A 113 -36.33 -42.42 8.82
N PRO A 114 -35.38 -42.00 7.96
CA PRO A 114 -34.19 -41.26 8.41
C PRO A 114 -34.51 -40.03 9.27
N ALA A 115 -35.54 -39.28 8.88
CA ALA A 115 -36.04 -38.16 9.69
C ALA A 115 -36.64 -38.65 11.02
N GLY A 116 -37.49 -39.68 10.99
CA GLY A 116 -38.10 -40.28 12.18
C GLY A 116 -37.08 -40.88 13.16
N ALA A 117 -35.93 -41.32 12.66
CA ALA A 117 -34.82 -41.79 13.49
C ALA A 117 -34.00 -40.64 14.10
N ALA A 118 -33.85 -39.51 13.40
CA ALA A 118 -33.03 -38.39 13.86
C ALA A 118 -33.74 -37.48 14.88
N TYR A 119 -35.03 -37.15 14.67
CA TYR A 119 -35.73 -36.19 15.52
C TYR A 119 -35.88 -36.59 17.00
N PRO A 120 -36.29 -37.82 17.36
CA PRO A 120 -36.50 -38.18 18.76
C PRO A 120 -35.22 -38.05 19.62
N PRO A 121 -34.04 -38.57 19.21
CA PRO A 121 -32.80 -38.36 19.95
C PRO A 121 -32.42 -36.88 20.12
N ILE A 122 -32.65 -36.03 19.10
CA ILE A 122 -32.40 -34.59 19.16
C ILE A 122 -33.28 -33.93 20.22
N VAL A 123 -34.60 -34.19 20.18
CA VAL A 123 -35.56 -33.59 21.12
C VAL A 123 -35.29 -34.03 22.54
N LEU A 124 -35.06 -35.34 22.76
CA LEU A 124 -34.74 -35.88 24.09
C LEU A 124 -33.45 -35.25 24.64
N THR A 125 -32.43 -35.08 23.80
CA THR A 125 -31.18 -34.43 24.23
C THR A 125 -31.39 -32.96 24.55
N GLY A 126 -32.15 -32.22 23.74
CA GLY A 126 -32.48 -30.81 24.02
C GLY A 126 -33.24 -30.63 25.34
N LEU A 127 -34.23 -31.48 25.61
CA LEU A 127 -34.96 -31.48 26.88
C LEU A 127 -34.05 -31.80 28.07
N ALA A 128 -33.15 -32.77 27.91
CA ALA A 128 -32.18 -33.11 28.95
C ALA A 128 -31.22 -31.95 29.24
N ILE A 129 -30.75 -31.26 28.20
CA ILE A 129 -29.88 -30.09 28.33
C ILE A 129 -30.59 -28.96 29.10
N LEU A 130 -31.86 -28.67 28.79
CA LEU A 130 -32.65 -27.67 29.54
C LEU A 130 -32.76 -28.00 31.03
N LEU A 131 -32.98 -29.27 31.37
CA LEU A 131 -33.00 -29.73 32.77
C LEU A 131 -31.63 -29.59 33.44
N LEU A 132 -30.55 -29.88 32.71
CA LEU A 132 -29.18 -29.75 33.19
C LEU A 132 -28.74 -28.29 33.35
N GLU A 133 -29.17 -27.37 32.49
CA GLU A 133 -28.92 -25.93 32.64
C GLU A 133 -29.51 -25.39 33.93
N TRP A 134 -30.71 -25.86 34.29
CA TRP A 134 -31.36 -25.45 35.53
C TRP A 134 -30.58 -25.90 36.77
N LYS A 135 -30.06 -27.15 36.75
CA LYS A 135 -29.40 -27.78 37.91
C LYS A 135 -27.88 -27.53 37.99
N PHE A 136 -27.20 -27.39 36.86
CA PHE A 136 -25.74 -27.27 36.75
C PHE A 136 -25.30 -26.12 35.82
N PRO A 137 -25.70 -24.87 36.10
CA PRO A 137 -25.33 -23.75 35.26
C PRO A 137 -23.82 -23.43 35.36
N GLU A 138 -23.20 -22.96 34.27
CA GLU A 138 -21.89 -22.30 34.32
C GLU A 138 -22.03 -20.92 34.97
N ARG A 139 -23.06 -20.17 34.58
CA ARG A 139 -23.31 -18.79 35.01
C ARG A 139 -24.73 -18.63 35.52
N LEU A 140 -24.87 -18.18 36.77
CA LEU A 140 -26.18 -17.95 37.39
C LEU A 140 -26.90 -16.75 36.79
N ASP A 141 -26.14 -15.76 36.33
CA ASP A 141 -26.61 -14.53 35.69
C ASP A 141 -27.08 -14.74 34.24
N TRP A 142 -26.81 -15.90 33.64
CA TRP A 142 -27.30 -16.30 32.32
C TRP A 142 -28.62 -17.07 32.36
N ARG A 143 -29.34 -17.02 33.48
CA ARG A 143 -30.67 -17.65 33.58
C ARG A 143 -31.68 -16.81 32.77
N PRO A 144 -32.36 -17.41 31.78
CA PRO A 144 -33.28 -16.66 30.94
C PRO A 144 -34.52 -16.23 31.72
N GLN A 145 -35.05 -15.07 31.36
CA GLN A 145 -36.38 -14.64 31.79
C GLN A 145 -37.44 -15.21 30.85
N TRP A 146 -38.70 -15.19 31.28
CA TRP A 146 -39.82 -15.63 30.44
C TRP A 146 -39.92 -14.88 29.10
N ALA A 147 -39.51 -13.61 29.06
CA ALA A 147 -39.47 -12.83 27.83
C ALA A 147 -38.44 -13.39 26.82
N ASP A 148 -37.27 -13.80 27.31
CA ASP A 148 -36.20 -14.42 26.49
C ASP A 148 -36.68 -15.75 25.93
N VAL A 149 -37.22 -16.62 26.80
CA VAL A 149 -37.75 -17.94 26.42
C VAL A 149 -38.83 -17.80 25.34
N ARG A 150 -39.75 -16.84 25.48
CA ARG A 150 -40.81 -16.61 24.49
C ARG A 150 -40.24 -16.15 23.14
N ALA A 151 -39.27 -15.24 23.14
CA ALA A 151 -38.64 -14.76 21.92
C ALA A 151 -37.84 -15.86 21.22
N ASP A 152 -37.00 -16.59 21.96
CA ASP A 152 -36.16 -17.65 21.40
C ASP A 152 -37.00 -18.87 20.97
N ALA A 153 -38.12 -19.16 21.63
CA ALA A 153 -39.08 -20.18 21.18
C ALA A 153 -39.73 -19.81 19.83
N ALA A 154 -40.01 -18.52 19.59
CA ALA A 154 -40.51 -18.06 18.29
C ALA A 154 -39.44 -18.23 17.20
N PHE A 155 -38.18 -17.89 17.49
CA PHE A 155 -37.05 -18.18 16.60
C PHE A 155 -36.91 -19.68 16.30
N MET A 156 -37.03 -20.54 17.32
CA MET A 156 -36.99 -21.99 17.14
C MET A 156 -38.10 -22.49 16.23
N ALA A 157 -39.35 -22.10 16.49
CA ALA A 157 -40.51 -22.54 15.73
C ALA A 157 -40.48 -22.05 14.27
N VAL A 158 -40.20 -20.76 14.06
CA VAL A 158 -40.25 -20.15 12.72
C VAL A 158 -38.98 -20.42 11.94
N VAL A 159 -37.81 -20.10 12.51
CA VAL A 159 -36.55 -20.09 11.78
C VAL A 159 -35.88 -21.47 11.77
N GLN A 160 -35.87 -22.21 12.88
CA GLN A 160 -35.21 -23.53 12.88
C GLN A 160 -36.10 -24.67 12.41
N ILE A 161 -37.41 -24.57 12.57
CA ILE A 161 -38.34 -25.66 12.22
C ILE A 161 -39.06 -25.37 10.89
N ALA A 162 -39.75 -24.24 10.76
CA ALA A 162 -40.59 -23.98 9.59
C ALA A 162 -39.78 -23.65 8.32
N VAL A 163 -38.80 -22.74 8.40
CA VAL A 163 -37.99 -22.32 7.23
C VAL A 163 -37.25 -23.51 6.58
N PRO A 164 -36.49 -24.36 7.30
CA PRO A 164 -35.79 -25.49 6.67
C PRO A 164 -36.73 -26.51 6.05
N ARG A 165 -37.91 -26.74 6.65
CA ARG A 165 -38.94 -27.62 6.05
C ARG A 165 -39.48 -27.06 4.75
N ALA A 166 -39.77 -25.76 4.69
CA ALA A 166 -40.21 -25.09 3.47
C ALA A 166 -39.12 -25.13 2.38
N LEU A 167 -37.86 -24.87 2.74
CA LEU A 167 -36.73 -24.95 1.81
C LEU A 167 -36.47 -26.37 1.32
N ALA A 168 -36.58 -27.38 2.19
CA ALA A 168 -36.44 -28.78 1.81
C ALA A 168 -37.55 -29.22 0.85
N ALA A 169 -38.80 -28.83 1.11
CA ALA A 169 -39.91 -29.09 0.18
C ALA A 169 -39.68 -28.43 -1.18
N ALA A 170 -39.24 -27.16 -1.21
CA ALA A 170 -38.91 -26.46 -2.45
C ALA A 170 -37.74 -27.12 -3.21
N ALA A 171 -36.67 -27.50 -2.49
CA ALA A 171 -35.53 -28.19 -3.08
C ALA A 171 -35.94 -29.54 -3.69
N LEU A 172 -36.81 -30.30 -3.01
CA LEU A 172 -37.32 -31.57 -3.51
C LEU A 172 -38.11 -31.39 -4.82
N ILE A 173 -38.94 -30.35 -4.93
CA ILE A 173 -39.69 -30.05 -6.17
C ILE A 173 -38.71 -29.75 -7.32
N VAL A 174 -37.67 -28.95 -7.06
CA VAL A 174 -36.66 -28.59 -8.07
C VAL A 174 -35.83 -29.80 -8.51
N VAL A 175 -35.50 -30.70 -7.58
CA VAL A 175 -34.74 -31.92 -7.86
C VAL A 175 -35.62 -32.96 -8.56
N ALA A 176 -36.87 -33.16 -8.14
CA ALA A 176 -37.80 -34.10 -8.77
C ALA A 176 -38.16 -33.72 -10.22
N GLY A 177 -38.12 -32.44 -10.57
CA GLY A 177 -38.27 -31.96 -11.95
C GLY A 177 -37.07 -32.26 -12.86
N ARG A 178 -35.96 -32.75 -12.31
CA ARG A 178 -34.79 -33.24 -13.05
C ARG A 178 -34.75 -34.76 -12.88
N GLN A 179 -34.64 -35.53 -13.96
CA GLN A 179 -34.39 -36.97 -13.86
C GLN A 179 -33.00 -37.18 -13.22
N HIS A 180 -32.94 -37.21 -11.89
CA HIS A 180 -31.72 -37.39 -11.13
C HIS A 180 -31.68 -38.83 -10.64
N ASP A 181 -30.74 -39.60 -11.17
CA ASP A 181 -30.40 -40.91 -10.63
C ASP A 181 -29.59 -40.71 -9.34
N PRO A 182 -30.11 -41.09 -8.16
CA PRO A 182 -29.40 -40.94 -6.89
C PRO A 182 -28.07 -41.69 -6.84
N GLN A 183 -27.88 -42.71 -7.68
CA GLN A 183 -26.65 -43.50 -7.76
C GLN A 183 -25.62 -42.97 -8.76
N ALA A 184 -25.98 -41.97 -9.58
CA ALA A 184 -25.07 -41.34 -10.54
C ALA A 184 -24.17 -40.25 -9.92
N GLY A 185 -24.33 -39.97 -8.63
CA GLY A 185 -23.56 -38.97 -7.88
C GLY A 185 -22.14 -39.42 -7.53
N ALA A 186 -21.24 -38.46 -7.28
CA ALA A 186 -19.85 -38.73 -6.91
C ALA A 186 -19.65 -39.13 -5.43
N TRP A 187 -20.73 -39.35 -4.67
CA TRP A 187 -20.67 -39.65 -3.24
C TRP A 187 -20.31 -41.13 -2.96
N PRO A 188 -19.43 -41.43 -1.98
CA PRO A 188 -18.96 -42.80 -1.75
C PRO A 188 -19.97 -43.65 -0.95
N HIS A 189 -21.03 -44.11 -1.62
CA HIS A 189 -22.08 -44.95 -1.00
C HIS A 189 -21.60 -46.27 -0.41
N HIS A 190 -20.46 -46.78 -0.87
CA HIS A 190 -19.86 -48.03 -0.38
C HIS A 190 -19.17 -47.88 0.98
N TRP A 191 -19.00 -46.66 1.49
CA TRP A 191 -18.43 -46.44 2.82
C TRP A 191 -19.43 -46.79 3.92
N PRO A 192 -18.99 -47.22 5.12
CA PRO A 192 -19.86 -47.33 6.27
C PRO A 192 -20.60 -46.02 6.54
N LEU A 193 -21.88 -46.10 6.97
CA LEU A 193 -22.73 -44.93 7.20
C LEU A 193 -22.05 -43.88 8.09
N ALA A 194 -21.39 -44.31 9.17
CA ALA A 194 -20.66 -43.42 10.08
C ALA A 194 -19.52 -42.64 9.38
N ALA A 195 -18.80 -43.28 8.46
CA ALA A 195 -17.74 -42.64 7.69
C ALA A 195 -18.32 -41.63 6.68
N GLN A 196 -19.45 -41.94 6.05
CA GLN A 196 -20.16 -41.00 5.17
C GLN A 196 -20.66 -39.78 5.95
N VAL A 197 -21.27 -39.98 7.12
CA VAL A 197 -21.72 -38.89 7.99
C VAL A 197 -20.55 -38.02 8.44
N LEU A 198 -19.42 -38.62 8.85
CA LEU A 198 -18.23 -37.87 9.23
C LEU A 198 -17.66 -37.04 8.07
N ALA A 199 -17.60 -37.62 6.87
CA ALA A 199 -17.15 -36.90 5.67
C ALA A 199 -18.07 -35.71 5.36
N MET A 200 -19.39 -35.89 5.47
CA MET A 200 -20.35 -34.80 5.29
C MET A 200 -20.20 -33.73 6.38
N VAL A 201 -20.05 -34.11 7.65
CA VAL A 201 -19.81 -33.16 8.76
C VAL A 201 -18.59 -32.30 8.44
N LEU A 202 -17.45 -32.89 8.08
CA LEU A 202 -16.24 -32.13 7.79
C LEU A 202 -16.40 -31.21 6.56
N ALA A 203 -17.05 -31.69 5.51
CA ALA A 203 -17.26 -30.92 4.28
C ALA A 203 -18.25 -29.76 4.46
N VAL A 204 -19.38 -30.00 5.13
CA VAL A 204 -20.35 -28.94 5.44
C VAL A 204 -19.74 -27.93 6.41
N ASP A 205 -19.04 -28.40 7.44
CA ASP A 205 -18.42 -27.52 8.43
C ASP A 205 -17.33 -26.64 7.80
N PHE A 206 -16.64 -27.10 6.75
CA PHE A 206 -15.73 -26.28 5.95
C PHE A 206 -16.46 -25.13 5.23
N LEU A 207 -17.58 -25.43 4.57
CA LEU A 207 -18.38 -24.41 3.89
C LEU A 207 -18.98 -23.41 4.90
N ARG A 208 -19.48 -23.93 6.02
CA ARG A 208 -20.02 -23.13 7.12
C ARG A 208 -18.96 -22.26 7.78
N TYR A 209 -17.74 -22.75 7.99
CA TYR A 209 -16.62 -21.97 8.52
C TYR A 209 -16.40 -20.69 7.71
N TRP A 210 -16.37 -20.80 6.38
CA TRP A 210 -16.18 -19.63 5.52
C TRP A 210 -17.37 -18.69 5.49
N LEU A 211 -18.60 -19.22 5.48
CA LEU A 211 -19.81 -18.39 5.57
C LEU A 211 -19.87 -17.66 6.92
N HIS A 212 -19.59 -18.35 8.01
CA HIS A 212 -19.61 -17.79 9.36
C HIS A 212 -18.54 -16.71 9.53
N ARG A 213 -17.32 -16.95 9.04
CA ARG A 213 -16.28 -15.94 8.96
C ARG A 213 -16.67 -14.75 8.08
N ALA A 214 -17.40 -14.98 6.99
CA ALA A 214 -17.95 -13.90 6.16
C ALA A 214 -19.02 -13.10 6.92
N CYS A 215 -19.88 -13.75 7.71
CA CYS A 215 -20.83 -13.07 8.59
C CYS A 215 -20.14 -12.13 9.58
N HIS A 216 -18.94 -12.46 10.06
CA HIS A 216 -18.16 -11.59 10.96
C HIS A 216 -17.33 -10.51 10.26
N THR A 217 -17.21 -10.54 8.92
CA THR A 217 -16.31 -9.64 8.18
C THR A 217 -17.02 -8.80 7.11
N VAL A 218 -18.24 -9.17 6.71
CA VAL A 218 -19.01 -8.56 5.62
C VAL A 218 -20.29 -7.95 6.18
N ASP A 219 -20.39 -6.62 6.20
CA ASP A 219 -21.48 -5.87 6.87
C ASP A 219 -22.92 -6.36 6.63
N PRO A 220 -23.38 -6.67 5.40
CA PRO A 220 -24.76 -7.13 5.23
C PRO A 220 -24.97 -8.54 5.78
N LEU A 221 -23.95 -9.40 5.77
CA LEU A 221 -24.04 -10.71 6.42
C LEU A 221 -23.95 -10.55 7.94
N TRP A 222 -23.10 -9.64 8.43
CA TRP A 222 -23.06 -9.26 9.85
C TRP A 222 -24.43 -8.78 10.31
N LYS A 223 -25.12 -7.93 9.55
CA LYS A 223 -26.46 -7.47 9.95
C LYS A 223 -27.50 -8.58 10.08
N LEU A 224 -27.36 -9.67 9.33
CA LEU A 224 -28.22 -10.84 9.51
C LEU A 224 -27.78 -11.63 10.76
N HIS A 225 -26.46 -11.77 10.92
CA HIS A 225 -25.81 -12.54 11.98
C HIS A 225 -25.75 -11.84 13.34
N GLU A 226 -25.91 -10.52 13.40
CA GLU A 226 -25.95 -9.75 14.64
C GLU A 226 -27.18 -10.15 15.48
N VAL A 227 -28.24 -10.67 14.83
CA VAL A 227 -29.39 -11.29 15.50
C VAL A 227 -28.93 -12.45 16.37
N HIS A 228 -27.98 -13.25 15.88
CA HIS A 228 -27.38 -14.37 16.60
C HIS A 228 -26.55 -13.92 17.80
N HIS A 229 -25.74 -12.87 17.63
CA HIS A 229 -24.91 -12.29 18.70
C HIS A 229 -25.66 -11.34 19.65
N SER A 230 -26.90 -10.96 19.33
CA SER A 230 -27.67 -10.00 20.11
C SER A 230 -27.96 -10.37 21.58
N PRO A 231 -28.06 -11.65 21.99
CA PRO A 231 -28.31 -12.00 23.39
C PRO A 231 -27.19 -11.54 24.33
N ASP A 232 -27.58 -10.91 25.44
CA ASP A 232 -26.66 -10.59 26.55
C ASP A 232 -26.44 -11.79 27.49
N ILE A 233 -27.15 -12.90 27.27
CA ILE A 233 -27.04 -14.18 27.98
C ILE A 233 -26.95 -15.31 26.95
N LEU A 234 -26.29 -16.41 27.30
CA LEU A 234 -26.16 -17.58 26.42
C LEU A 234 -26.72 -18.82 27.11
N TYR A 235 -27.76 -19.40 26.52
CA TYR A 235 -28.37 -20.67 26.92
C TYR A 235 -28.93 -21.41 25.70
N THR A 236 -29.39 -22.65 25.93
CA THR A 236 -29.65 -23.64 24.87
C THR A 236 -30.59 -23.17 23.76
N LEU A 237 -31.63 -22.37 24.04
CA LEU A 237 -32.56 -21.92 23.00
C LEU A 237 -31.95 -20.87 22.06
N ASN A 238 -30.85 -20.20 22.43
CA ASN A 238 -30.17 -19.26 21.54
C ASN A 238 -29.60 -19.92 20.29
N VAL A 239 -29.44 -21.26 20.28
CA VAL A 239 -29.14 -22.02 19.05
C VAL A 239 -30.16 -21.76 17.94
N GLY A 240 -31.39 -21.34 18.29
CA GLY A 240 -32.44 -21.04 17.33
C GLY A 240 -32.38 -19.64 16.72
N ARG A 241 -31.58 -18.75 17.30
CA ARG A 241 -31.65 -17.32 17.05
C ARG A 241 -30.81 -16.93 15.84
N PHE A 242 -31.43 -17.00 14.66
CA PHE A 242 -30.85 -16.60 13.39
C PHE A 242 -31.85 -15.81 12.57
N HIS A 243 -31.39 -14.96 11.66
CA HIS A 243 -32.27 -14.35 10.68
C HIS A 243 -32.69 -15.38 9.61
N PRO A 244 -33.95 -15.38 9.11
CA PRO A 244 -34.42 -16.33 8.09
C PRO A 244 -33.53 -16.38 6.83
N LEU A 245 -33.08 -15.21 6.33
CA LEU A 245 -32.15 -15.16 5.19
C LEU A 245 -30.80 -15.81 5.48
N GLU A 246 -30.27 -15.66 6.69
CA GLU A 246 -29.05 -16.34 7.09
C GLU A 246 -29.29 -17.86 7.15
N LYS A 247 -30.43 -18.28 7.71
CA LYS A 247 -30.82 -19.69 7.72
C LYS A 247 -31.01 -20.26 6.31
N THR A 248 -31.46 -19.47 5.35
CA THR A 248 -31.51 -19.87 3.93
C THR A 248 -30.13 -20.06 3.33
N LEU A 249 -29.17 -19.16 3.61
CA LEU A 249 -27.78 -19.31 3.17
C LEU A 249 -27.14 -20.56 3.78
N HIS A 250 -27.35 -20.77 5.07
CA HIS A 250 -27.00 -21.97 5.81
C HIS A 250 -27.51 -23.24 5.13
N PHE A 251 -28.82 -23.34 4.90
CA PHE A 251 -29.43 -24.49 4.22
C PHE A 251 -28.85 -24.70 2.81
N SER A 252 -28.62 -23.62 2.09
CA SER A 252 -28.09 -23.66 0.71
C SER A 252 -26.69 -24.26 0.65
N LEU A 253 -25.86 -24.10 1.69
CA LEU A 253 -24.53 -24.72 1.76
C LEU A 253 -24.56 -26.12 2.38
N ASP A 254 -25.45 -26.37 3.34
CA ASP A 254 -25.51 -27.66 4.06
C ASP A 254 -26.11 -28.78 3.22
N THR A 255 -27.08 -28.43 2.37
CA THR A 255 -27.98 -29.43 1.78
C THR A 255 -27.86 -29.49 0.25
N ILE A 256 -27.89 -28.35 -0.46
CA ILE A 256 -27.98 -28.35 -1.93
C ILE A 256 -26.76 -29.03 -2.60
N PRO A 257 -25.49 -28.72 -2.26
CA PRO A 257 -24.34 -29.36 -2.91
C PRO A 257 -24.33 -30.88 -2.69
N PHE A 258 -24.76 -31.32 -1.51
CA PHE A 258 -24.76 -32.72 -1.10
C PHE A 258 -25.91 -33.51 -1.74
N LEU A 259 -27.08 -32.88 -1.90
CA LEU A 259 -28.15 -33.45 -2.72
C LEU A 259 -27.70 -33.66 -4.17
N LEU A 260 -26.98 -32.68 -4.75
CA LEU A 260 -26.44 -32.79 -6.12
C LEU A 260 -25.30 -33.81 -6.25
N LEU A 261 -24.59 -34.10 -5.15
CA LEU A 261 -23.58 -35.16 -5.10
C LEU A 261 -24.19 -36.55 -4.92
N GLY A 262 -25.51 -36.66 -4.74
CA GLY A 262 -26.22 -37.92 -4.55
C GLY A 262 -26.23 -38.42 -3.10
N VAL A 263 -26.00 -37.56 -2.10
CA VAL A 263 -25.95 -38.00 -0.68
C VAL A 263 -27.27 -38.65 -0.25
N GLY A 264 -27.17 -39.84 0.36
CA GLY A 264 -28.31 -40.60 0.86
C GLY A 264 -29.04 -39.92 2.04
N PRO A 265 -30.36 -40.13 2.19
CA PRO A 265 -31.16 -39.49 3.23
C PRO A 265 -30.73 -39.86 4.66
N GLU A 266 -30.17 -41.05 4.87
CA GLU A 266 -29.60 -41.51 6.15
C GLU A 266 -28.38 -40.67 6.55
N VAL A 267 -27.55 -40.28 5.59
CA VAL A 267 -26.35 -39.46 5.80
C VAL A 267 -26.75 -38.03 6.14
N LEU A 268 -27.71 -37.45 5.39
CA LEU A 268 -28.27 -36.12 5.69
C LEU A 268 -28.88 -36.07 7.10
N ALA A 269 -29.65 -37.10 7.47
CA ALA A 269 -30.25 -37.21 8.80
C ALA A 269 -29.19 -37.36 9.90
N GLY A 270 -28.15 -38.16 9.66
CA GLY A 270 -27.02 -38.32 10.59
C GLY A 270 -26.21 -37.04 10.78
N TYR A 271 -25.96 -36.28 9.70
CA TYR A 271 -25.36 -34.94 9.78
C TYR A 271 -26.25 -33.99 10.59
N PHE A 272 -27.55 -33.95 10.31
CA PHE A 272 -28.50 -33.07 10.99
C PHE A 272 -28.58 -33.38 12.50
N LEU A 273 -28.54 -34.66 12.87
CA LEU A 273 -28.42 -35.12 14.26
C LEU A 273 -27.15 -34.56 14.91
N ALA A 274 -25.97 -34.81 14.31
CA ALA A 274 -24.69 -34.36 14.85
C ALA A 274 -24.64 -32.83 15.02
N TYR A 275 -25.06 -32.09 13.99
CA TYR A 275 -25.12 -30.63 14.00
C TYR A 275 -26.06 -30.11 15.10
N SER A 276 -27.26 -30.69 15.22
CA SER A 276 -28.28 -30.20 16.14
C SER A 276 -27.91 -30.50 17.60
N VAL A 277 -27.44 -31.72 17.89
CA VAL A 277 -26.99 -32.09 19.23
C VAL A 277 -25.79 -31.24 19.65
N ASN A 278 -24.78 -31.06 18.78
CA ASN A 278 -23.64 -30.20 19.09
C ASN A 278 -24.08 -28.74 19.30
N GLY A 279 -24.96 -28.22 18.44
CA GLY A 279 -25.46 -26.86 18.52
C GLY A 279 -26.16 -26.55 19.85
N PHE A 280 -26.98 -27.47 20.37
CA PHE A 280 -27.60 -27.32 21.69
C PHE A 280 -26.54 -27.26 22.80
N PHE A 281 -25.53 -28.13 22.76
CA PHE A 281 -24.45 -28.10 23.74
C PHE A 281 -23.61 -26.83 23.66
N GLN A 282 -23.26 -26.36 22.45
CA GLN A 282 -22.45 -25.16 22.23
C GLN A 282 -23.05 -23.90 22.82
N HIS A 283 -24.36 -23.74 22.75
CA HIS A 283 -25.07 -22.59 23.29
C HIS A 283 -25.51 -22.80 24.73
N SER A 284 -25.30 -23.99 25.30
CA SER A 284 -25.80 -24.28 26.63
C SER A 284 -25.08 -23.49 27.72
N ASN A 285 -25.84 -23.08 28.73
CA ASN A 285 -25.33 -22.56 29.99
C ASN A 285 -24.93 -23.70 30.94
N ILE A 286 -24.73 -24.94 30.47
CA ILE A 286 -24.27 -26.02 31.34
C ILE A 286 -22.80 -25.80 31.68
N ARG A 287 -22.41 -26.14 32.92
CA ARG A 287 -21.01 -26.25 33.29
C ARG A 287 -20.36 -27.45 32.58
N LEU A 288 -19.65 -27.19 31.48
CA LEU A 288 -19.00 -28.20 30.64
C LEU A 288 -17.49 -28.01 30.61
N ARG A 289 -16.74 -29.10 30.54
CA ARG A 289 -15.27 -29.09 30.37
C ARG A 289 -14.89 -30.10 29.30
N TYR A 290 -14.48 -29.63 28.13
CA TYR A 290 -14.21 -30.47 26.96
C TYR A 290 -12.77 -31.02 26.97
N GLY A 291 -11.83 -30.36 27.66
CA GLY A 291 -10.45 -30.82 27.75
C GLY A 291 -9.81 -30.95 26.36
N LEU A 292 -9.39 -32.16 25.99
CA LEU A 292 -8.82 -32.45 24.67
C LEU A 292 -9.85 -32.34 23.53
N LEU A 293 -11.15 -32.45 23.82
CA LEU A 293 -12.19 -32.30 22.79
C LEU A 293 -12.27 -30.88 22.23
N ASN A 294 -11.73 -29.86 22.94
CA ASN A 294 -11.61 -28.49 22.44
C ASN A 294 -10.72 -28.33 21.20
N TYR A 295 -10.05 -29.40 20.76
CA TYR A 295 -9.23 -29.42 19.53
C TYR A 295 -9.88 -30.19 18.39
N VAL A 296 -11.09 -30.74 18.59
CA VAL A 296 -11.78 -31.55 17.59
C VAL A 296 -13.21 -31.03 17.39
N VAL A 297 -13.91 -30.72 18.48
CA VAL A 297 -15.31 -30.32 18.48
C VAL A 297 -15.41 -28.81 18.72
N GLY A 298 -16.32 -28.15 18.01
CA GLY A 298 -16.72 -26.78 18.37
C GLY A 298 -17.46 -26.84 19.70
N SER A 299 -16.82 -26.41 20.79
CA SER A 299 -17.33 -26.61 22.14
C SER A 299 -18.09 -25.40 22.67
N ALA A 300 -18.83 -25.59 23.76
CA ALA A 300 -19.41 -24.48 24.51
C ALA A 300 -18.33 -23.53 25.07
N GLU A 301 -17.16 -24.06 25.45
CA GLU A 301 -16.06 -23.26 25.98
C GLU A 301 -15.49 -22.31 24.92
N THR A 302 -15.31 -22.78 23.68
CA THR A 302 -14.81 -21.95 22.57
C THR A 302 -15.89 -21.02 22.01
N HIS A 303 -17.13 -21.50 21.89
CA HIS A 303 -18.23 -20.76 21.29
C HIS A 303 -18.65 -19.55 22.13
N ARG A 304 -18.55 -19.64 23.45
CA ARG A 304 -18.77 -18.51 24.36
C ARG A 304 -17.84 -17.32 24.05
N TRP A 305 -16.58 -17.56 23.67
CA TRP A 305 -15.64 -16.50 23.28
C TRP A 305 -15.92 -15.92 21.90
N HIS A 306 -16.49 -16.72 21.00
CA HIS A 306 -16.99 -16.24 19.73
C HIS A 306 -18.14 -15.23 19.94
N HIS A 307 -18.99 -15.44 20.94
CA HIS A 307 -20.06 -14.53 21.36
C HIS A 307 -19.59 -13.30 22.15
N ALA A 308 -18.28 -13.07 22.29
CA ALA A 308 -17.77 -11.93 23.05
C ALA A 308 -18.27 -10.59 22.49
N ARG A 309 -18.58 -9.64 23.38
CA ARG A 309 -19.08 -8.32 22.98
C ARG A 309 -18.06 -7.49 22.21
N ASP A 310 -16.77 -7.67 22.51
CA ASP A 310 -15.68 -7.04 21.75
C ASP A 310 -15.51 -7.73 20.38
N PRO A 311 -15.76 -7.02 19.26
CA PRO A 311 -15.64 -7.59 17.92
C PRO A 311 -14.23 -8.12 17.60
N ASN A 312 -13.18 -7.61 18.25
CA ASN A 312 -11.81 -8.11 18.04
C ASN A 312 -11.59 -9.49 18.68
N VAL A 313 -12.36 -9.80 19.73
CA VAL A 313 -12.33 -11.09 20.42
C VAL A 313 -13.29 -12.07 19.75
N ALA A 314 -14.48 -11.61 19.34
CA ALA A 314 -15.50 -12.41 18.67
C ALA A 314 -15.04 -13.04 17.34
N GLN A 315 -13.99 -12.50 16.71
CA GLN A 315 -13.41 -13.01 15.45
C GLN A 315 -12.57 -14.29 15.64
N CYS A 316 -13.13 -15.28 16.33
CA CYS A 316 -12.52 -16.58 16.58
C CYS A 316 -13.55 -17.72 16.55
N ASN A 317 -13.09 -18.96 16.50
CA ASN A 317 -13.90 -20.18 16.67
C ASN A 317 -15.15 -20.26 15.77
N PHE A 318 -14.97 -20.10 14.46
CA PHE A 318 -16.06 -20.07 13.47
C PHE A 318 -16.64 -21.45 13.12
N GLY A 319 -15.96 -22.54 13.47
CA GLY A 319 -16.40 -23.91 13.24
C GLY A 319 -17.68 -24.24 14.01
N ASN A 320 -18.67 -24.80 13.32
CA ASN A 320 -19.99 -25.07 13.90
C ASN A 320 -20.04 -26.41 14.61
N THR A 321 -19.54 -27.49 13.99
CA THR A 321 -19.53 -28.82 14.61
C THR A 321 -18.13 -29.23 15.01
N THR A 322 -17.13 -28.88 14.19
CA THR A 322 -15.72 -29.18 14.43
C THR A 322 -14.92 -27.90 14.54
N ILE A 323 -13.78 -27.95 15.21
CA ILE A 323 -12.88 -26.78 15.34
C ILE A 323 -11.61 -26.93 14.49
N VAL A 324 -11.55 -27.99 13.67
CA VAL A 324 -10.38 -28.36 12.86
C VAL A 324 -10.02 -27.25 11.88
N TRP A 325 -11.03 -26.59 11.30
CA TRP A 325 -10.84 -25.48 10.37
C TRP A 325 -10.29 -24.23 11.06
N ASP A 326 -10.73 -23.94 12.28
CA ASP A 326 -10.16 -22.85 13.08
C ASP A 326 -8.70 -23.08 13.45
N LEU A 327 -8.32 -24.33 13.76
CA LEU A 327 -6.92 -24.70 13.99
C LEU A 327 -6.08 -24.55 12.72
N LEU A 328 -6.61 -25.00 11.58
CA LEU A 328 -5.91 -24.94 10.30
C LEU A 328 -5.73 -23.50 9.80
N PHE A 329 -6.73 -22.64 9.99
CA PHE A 329 -6.74 -21.26 9.50
C PHE A 329 -6.37 -20.21 10.56
N GLY A 330 -5.99 -20.65 11.76
CA GLY A 330 -5.45 -19.78 12.82
C GLY A 330 -6.50 -18.88 13.48
N THR A 331 -7.76 -19.32 13.55
CA THR A 331 -8.86 -18.60 14.22
C THR A 331 -9.30 -19.29 15.52
N TRP A 332 -8.63 -20.37 15.93
CA TRP A 332 -8.90 -21.04 17.20
C TRP A 332 -8.45 -20.18 18.39
N PHE A 333 -9.31 -20.06 19.39
CA PHE A 333 -9.05 -19.24 20.56
C PHE A 333 -9.72 -19.79 21.82
N LEU A 334 -8.91 -20.08 22.84
CA LEU A 334 -9.40 -20.40 24.18
C LEU A 334 -8.40 -19.85 25.22
N PRO A 335 -8.75 -18.77 25.95
CA PRO A 335 -7.88 -18.22 26.98
C PRO A 335 -7.51 -19.22 28.09
N ARG A 336 -6.34 -19.00 28.69
CA ARG A 336 -5.88 -19.67 29.93
C ARG A 336 -5.57 -18.69 31.07
N ASP A 337 -5.76 -17.40 30.83
CA ASP A 337 -5.37 -16.25 31.66
C ASP A 337 -6.48 -15.78 32.63
N GLY A 338 -7.57 -16.54 32.76
CA GLY A 338 -8.62 -16.27 33.76
C GLY A 338 -9.45 -15.01 33.51
N ARG A 339 -9.32 -14.40 32.34
CA ARG A 339 -10.04 -13.19 31.96
C ARG A 339 -11.56 -13.41 31.86
N GLU A 340 -12.30 -12.40 32.28
CA GLU A 340 -13.75 -12.41 32.33
C GLU A 340 -14.36 -12.25 30.93
N LEU A 341 -15.47 -12.95 30.67
CA LEU A 341 -16.17 -12.96 29.39
C LEU A 341 -17.45 -12.12 29.48
N ASP A 342 -17.51 -11.06 28.69
CA ASP A 342 -18.74 -10.30 28.38
C ASP A 342 -19.22 -10.68 26.97
N ILE A 343 -20.50 -11.02 26.84
CA ILE A 343 -21.12 -11.49 25.59
C ILE A 343 -22.20 -10.52 25.11
N GLY A 344 -22.51 -10.55 23.83
CA GLY A 344 -23.55 -9.72 23.21
C GLY A 344 -23.00 -8.88 22.06
N ILE A 345 -23.68 -7.79 21.71
CA ILE A 345 -23.22 -6.81 20.71
C ILE A 345 -22.95 -5.44 21.33
N THR A 346 -22.14 -4.61 20.67
CA THR A 346 -21.79 -3.29 21.21
C THR A 346 -22.98 -2.34 21.33
N ASP A 347 -24.01 -2.51 20.48
CA ASP A 347 -25.25 -1.74 20.54
C ASP A 347 -26.19 -2.26 21.64
N ARG A 348 -26.22 -1.57 22.79
CA ARG A 348 -27.12 -1.91 23.90
C ARG A 348 -28.59 -1.57 23.65
N ALA A 349 -28.89 -0.77 22.62
CA ALA A 349 -30.25 -0.41 22.25
C ALA A 349 -30.87 -1.38 21.21
N TYR A 350 -30.18 -2.49 20.91
CA TYR A 350 -30.65 -3.46 19.93
C TYR A 350 -32.02 -4.04 20.32
N PRO A 351 -32.98 -4.13 19.38
CA PRO A 351 -34.33 -4.61 19.68
C PRO A 351 -34.31 -6.04 20.22
N ARG A 352 -35.16 -6.34 21.21
CA ARG A 352 -35.25 -7.68 21.82
C ARG A 352 -36.40 -8.54 21.28
N GLY A 353 -37.36 -7.91 20.58
CA GLY A 353 -38.53 -8.60 20.03
C GLY A 353 -38.24 -9.31 18.71
N PHE A 354 -38.84 -10.50 18.51
CA PHE A 354 -38.70 -11.31 17.30
C PHE A 354 -38.98 -10.51 16.01
N LEU A 355 -40.14 -9.85 15.93
CA LEU A 355 -40.55 -9.11 14.72
C LEU A 355 -39.61 -7.93 14.41
N GLU A 356 -39.16 -7.22 15.45
CA GLU A 356 -38.27 -6.07 15.27
C GLU A 356 -36.91 -6.50 14.71
N GLN A 357 -36.38 -7.63 15.19
CA GLN A 357 -35.13 -8.21 14.71
C GLN A 357 -35.20 -8.71 13.26
N MET A 358 -36.39 -9.01 12.73
CA MET A 358 -36.56 -9.36 11.30
C MET A 358 -36.38 -8.16 10.37
N PHE A 359 -36.72 -6.95 10.85
CA PHE A 359 -36.64 -5.73 10.03
C PHE A 359 -35.40 -4.88 10.32
N THR A 360 -34.75 -5.09 11.46
CA THR A 360 -33.55 -4.35 11.88
C THR A 360 -32.40 -4.40 10.86
N PRO A 361 -32.09 -5.54 10.22
CA PRO A 361 -31.04 -5.60 9.19
C PRO A 361 -31.30 -4.67 7.99
N PHE A 362 -32.56 -4.31 7.76
CA PHE A 362 -33.02 -3.48 6.64
C PHE A 362 -33.34 -2.03 7.01
N ARG A 363 -33.33 -1.67 8.30
CA ARG A 363 -33.52 -0.28 8.74
C ARG A 363 -32.28 0.56 8.37
N ALA A 364 -32.54 1.72 7.75
CA ALA A 364 -31.50 2.59 7.23
C ALA A 364 -30.75 3.33 8.34
N GLY A 365 -29.61 2.79 8.80
CA GLY A 365 -28.56 3.60 9.41
C GLY A 365 -27.83 4.39 8.31
N ASN A 366 -27.98 5.71 8.27
CA ASN A 366 -27.22 6.68 7.46
C ASN A 366 -26.73 6.15 6.07
N GLY A 367 -27.69 5.98 5.17
CA GLY A 367 -27.59 5.24 3.90
C GLY A 367 -26.71 5.83 2.79
N VAL A 368 -25.99 6.93 3.02
CA VAL A 368 -25.01 7.47 2.04
C VAL A 368 -23.57 7.02 2.36
N MET A 369 -23.25 6.73 3.64
CA MET A 369 -21.95 6.19 4.03
C MET A 369 -21.87 4.65 3.92
N ALA A 370 -22.97 3.93 4.21
CA ALA A 370 -22.98 2.45 4.19
C ALA A 370 -22.85 1.84 2.77
N LYS A 371 -23.44 2.47 1.75
CA LYS A 371 -23.28 2.05 0.33
C LYS A 371 -21.85 2.30 -0.19
N ARG A 372 -21.16 3.32 0.34
CA ARG A 372 -19.73 3.54 0.08
C ARG A 372 -18.87 2.52 0.84
N GLY A 373 -19.20 2.18 2.09
CA GLY A 373 -18.40 1.27 2.94
C GLY A 373 -18.24 -0.15 2.40
N MET A 374 -19.32 -0.83 2.01
CA MET A 374 -19.26 -2.24 1.59
C MET A 374 -18.58 -2.45 0.24
N ARG A 375 -18.93 -1.63 -0.75
CA ARG A 375 -18.29 -1.62 -2.07
C ARG A 375 -16.82 -1.26 -1.94
N ARG A 376 -16.48 -0.32 -1.06
CA ARG A 376 -15.11 0.08 -0.78
C ARG A 376 -14.31 -1.02 -0.07
N ARG A 377 -14.86 -1.71 0.93
CA ARG A 377 -14.22 -2.89 1.53
C ARG A 377 -13.97 -4.00 0.51
N LEU A 378 -14.90 -4.23 -0.43
CA LEU A 378 -14.68 -5.14 -1.56
C LEU A 378 -13.56 -4.64 -2.48
N VAL A 379 -13.54 -3.35 -2.82
CA VAL A 379 -12.46 -2.73 -3.61
C VAL A 379 -11.12 -2.84 -2.86
N ASP A 380 -11.09 -2.65 -1.54
CA ASP A 380 -9.91 -2.77 -0.69
C ASP A 380 -9.38 -4.19 -0.69
N LEU A 381 -10.27 -5.18 -0.55
CA LEU A 381 -9.92 -6.59 -0.66
C LEU A 381 -9.37 -6.93 -2.05
N VAL A 382 -10.03 -6.46 -3.12
CA VAL A 382 -9.57 -6.69 -4.50
C VAL A 382 -8.22 -6.02 -4.76
N VAL A 383 -8.03 -4.78 -4.31
CA VAL A 383 -6.75 -4.05 -4.40
C VAL A 383 -5.68 -4.80 -3.62
N ALA A 384 -5.94 -5.16 -2.36
CA ALA A 384 -4.99 -5.90 -1.52
C ALA A 384 -4.62 -7.26 -2.12
N MET A 385 -5.60 -8.04 -2.59
CA MET A 385 -5.35 -9.32 -3.27
C MET A 385 -4.56 -9.12 -4.57
N SER A 386 -4.91 -8.14 -5.39
CA SER A 386 -4.21 -7.86 -6.65
C SER A 386 -2.74 -7.45 -6.42
N LEU A 387 -2.47 -6.64 -5.41
CA LEU A 387 -1.12 -6.21 -5.04
C LEU A 387 -0.32 -7.34 -4.38
N ARG A 388 -0.98 -8.20 -3.57
CA ARG A 388 -0.38 -9.43 -3.02
C ARG A 388 -0.01 -10.42 -4.12
N LEU A 389 -0.88 -10.62 -5.11
CA LEU A 389 -0.63 -11.49 -6.27
C LEU A 389 0.50 -10.91 -7.14
N ALA A 390 0.44 -9.61 -7.46
CA ALA A 390 1.50 -8.93 -8.21
C ALA A 390 2.85 -9.08 -7.52
N ARG A 391 2.89 -8.99 -6.18
CA ARG A 391 4.10 -9.24 -5.38
C ARG A 391 4.64 -10.65 -5.58
N VAL A 392 3.79 -11.68 -5.57
CA VAL A 392 4.21 -13.08 -5.75
C VAL A 392 4.73 -13.32 -7.16
N VAL A 393 3.95 -12.90 -8.18
CA VAL A 393 4.27 -13.12 -9.60
C VAL A 393 5.53 -12.35 -10.00
N GLU A 394 5.62 -11.07 -9.67
CA GLU A 394 6.78 -10.25 -10.02
C GLU A 394 7.96 -10.54 -9.10
N GLY A 395 7.73 -10.93 -7.84
CA GLY A 395 8.79 -11.26 -6.88
C GLY A 395 9.66 -12.43 -7.33
N CYS A 396 9.04 -13.50 -7.86
CA CYS A 396 9.77 -14.66 -8.38
C CYS A 396 10.65 -14.27 -9.59
N ARG A 397 10.10 -13.48 -10.51
CA ARG A 397 10.83 -12.99 -11.68
C ARG A 397 11.97 -12.07 -11.26
N LEU A 398 11.70 -11.12 -10.38
CA LEU A 398 12.68 -10.17 -9.87
C LEU A 398 13.82 -10.89 -9.18
N ALA A 399 13.54 -11.87 -8.32
CA ALA A 399 14.57 -12.65 -7.63
C ALA A 399 15.53 -13.36 -8.59
N ALA A 400 15.04 -13.86 -9.74
CA ALA A 400 15.89 -14.44 -10.77
C ALA A 400 16.78 -13.38 -11.44
N MET A 401 16.20 -12.23 -11.81
CA MET A 401 16.94 -11.12 -12.43
C MET A 401 18.02 -10.54 -11.50
N LEU A 402 17.74 -10.47 -10.19
CA LEU A 402 18.67 -9.89 -9.22
C LEU A 402 19.95 -10.70 -9.00
N ARG A 403 19.88 -12.01 -9.24
CA ARG A 403 21.04 -12.92 -9.13
C ARG A 403 21.99 -12.78 -10.31
N ASP A 404 21.49 -12.37 -11.47
CA ASP A 404 22.27 -12.20 -12.70
C ASP A 404 21.74 -10.99 -13.50
N PRO A 405 22.00 -9.76 -13.04
CA PRO A 405 21.47 -8.55 -13.68
C PRO A 405 22.02 -8.36 -15.08
N MET A 406 23.26 -8.77 -15.34
CA MET A 406 23.91 -8.60 -16.64
C MET A 406 23.36 -9.51 -17.71
N ARG A 407 22.96 -10.75 -17.37
CA ARG A 407 22.22 -11.60 -18.31
C ARG A 407 20.93 -10.94 -18.79
N GLU A 408 20.18 -10.32 -17.89
CA GLU A 408 18.94 -9.63 -18.23
C GLU A 408 19.19 -8.34 -19.04
N GLN A 409 20.20 -7.55 -18.68
CA GLN A 409 20.59 -6.36 -19.43
C GLN A 409 21.08 -6.69 -20.84
N ARG A 410 21.91 -7.73 -21.02
CA ARG A 410 22.36 -8.19 -22.33
C ARG A 410 21.18 -8.67 -23.17
N ARG A 411 20.27 -9.47 -22.59
CA ARG A 411 19.07 -9.95 -23.27
C ARG A 411 18.16 -8.79 -23.71
N LEU A 412 18.00 -7.80 -22.84
CA LEU A 412 17.21 -6.60 -23.12
C LEU A 412 17.82 -5.79 -24.27
N LEU A 413 19.12 -5.49 -24.20
CA LEU A 413 19.81 -4.72 -25.24
C LEU A 413 19.70 -5.42 -26.60
N MET A 414 20.04 -6.71 -26.67
CA MET A 414 19.98 -7.46 -27.93
C MET A 414 18.56 -7.53 -28.52
N ARG A 415 17.53 -7.55 -27.65
CA ARG A 415 16.14 -7.45 -28.11
C ARG A 415 15.84 -6.08 -28.72
N LEU A 416 16.22 -4.98 -28.03
CA LEU A 416 16.01 -3.62 -28.52
C LEU A 416 16.70 -3.38 -29.87
N LEU A 417 17.94 -3.84 -30.03
CA LEU A 417 18.68 -3.71 -31.28
C LEU A 417 18.02 -4.50 -32.42
N ARG A 418 17.61 -5.74 -32.15
CA ARG A 418 16.92 -6.58 -33.15
C ARG A 418 15.57 -6.00 -33.57
N GLU A 419 14.74 -5.57 -32.63
CA GLU A 419 13.40 -5.03 -32.90
C GLU A 419 13.46 -3.74 -33.72
N ASN A 420 14.54 -2.97 -33.57
CA ASN A 420 14.71 -1.67 -34.22
C ASN A 420 15.84 -1.66 -35.28
N ALA A 421 16.27 -2.82 -35.79
CA ALA A 421 17.34 -2.88 -36.79
C ALA A 421 16.98 -2.18 -38.11
N ASP A 422 15.69 -2.22 -38.48
CA ASP A 422 15.16 -1.64 -39.71
C ASP A 422 14.77 -0.16 -39.58
N THR A 423 15.07 0.50 -38.46
CA THR A 423 14.84 1.95 -38.33
C THR A 423 15.95 2.74 -39.03
N THR A 424 15.72 4.02 -39.30
CA THR A 424 16.77 4.87 -39.90
C THR A 424 18.02 4.91 -39.03
N PHE A 425 17.85 5.12 -37.72
CA PHE A 425 18.95 5.06 -36.76
C PHE A 425 19.58 3.66 -36.69
N GLY A 426 18.76 2.60 -36.72
CA GLY A 426 19.23 1.22 -36.66
C GLY A 426 20.10 0.82 -37.85
N ARG A 427 19.74 1.25 -39.06
CA ARG A 427 20.55 1.06 -40.27
C ARG A 427 21.85 1.87 -40.22
N GLN A 428 21.79 3.14 -39.85
CA GLN A 428 22.95 4.02 -39.77
C GLN A 428 24.02 3.50 -38.80
N HIS A 429 23.61 2.90 -37.69
CA HIS A 429 24.50 2.35 -36.68
C HIS A 429 24.70 0.82 -36.76
N GLY A 430 24.17 0.17 -37.81
CA GLY A 430 24.37 -1.25 -38.10
C GLY A 430 23.88 -2.19 -36.99
N PHE A 431 22.67 -1.98 -36.46
CA PHE A 431 22.10 -2.74 -35.33
C PHE A 431 22.02 -4.25 -35.55
N SER A 432 21.83 -4.70 -36.80
CA SER A 432 21.73 -6.12 -37.16
C SER A 432 23.04 -6.89 -36.95
N GLU A 433 24.18 -6.20 -36.92
CA GLU A 433 25.51 -6.80 -36.82
C GLU A 433 26.04 -6.83 -35.38
N ILE A 434 25.42 -6.09 -34.46
CA ILE A 434 25.87 -5.95 -33.06
C ILE A 434 25.48 -7.20 -32.23
N LYS A 435 26.47 -7.82 -31.60
CA LYS A 435 26.35 -9.05 -30.78
C LYS A 435 26.83 -8.86 -29.34
N THR A 436 27.60 -7.81 -29.08
CA THR A 436 28.20 -7.51 -27.76
C THR A 436 27.91 -6.08 -27.31
N ILE A 437 28.13 -5.79 -26.02
CA ILE A 437 27.95 -4.43 -25.46
C ILE A 437 29.08 -3.52 -25.98
N GLU A 438 30.26 -4.08 -26.19
CA GLU A 438 31.44 -3.40 -26.69
C GLU A 438 31.24 -2.94 -28.14
N GLU A 439 30.69 -3.81 -29.00
CA GLU A 439 30.30 -3.44 -30.37
C GLU A 439 29.20 -2.38 -30.38
N PHE A 440 28.23 -2.47 -29.46
CA PHE A 440 27.20 -1.45 -29.30
C PHE A 440 27.80 -0.09 -28.95
N ARG A 441 28.75 -0.05 -28.01
CA ARG A 441 29.46 1.17 -27.59
C ARG A 441 30.32 1.77 -28.70
N ALA A 442 30.92 0.92 -29.55
CA ALA A 442 31.77 1.35 -30.65
C ALA A 442 30.95 1.99 -31.79
N ARG A 443 29.75 1.48 -32.07
CA ARG A 443 28.92 1.93 -33.20
C ARG A 443 27.92 3.02 -32.84
N VAL A 444 27.43 3.04 -31.60
CA VAL A 444 26.41 3.99 -31.16
C VAL A 444 27.06 5.04 -30.25
N PRO A 445 27.04 6.33 -30.62
CA PRO A 445 27.62 7.39 -29.80
C PRO A 445 26.77 7.64 -28.55
N VAL A 446 27.38 8.24 -27.53
CA VAL A 446 26.61 8.83 -26.43
C VAL A 446 25.99 10.13 -26.92
N SER A 447 24.69 10.29 -26.71
CA SER A 447 23.92 11.41 -27.27
C SER A 447 23.08 12.09 -26.20
N ASP A 448 22.94 13.41 -26.30
CA ASP A 448 21.90 14.14 -25.58
C ASP A 448 20.58 14.12 -26.37
N PHE A 449 19.60 14.92 -25.93
CA PHE A 449 18.30 14.94 -26.60
C PHE A 449 18.37 15.66 -27.94
N GLU A 450 19.24 16.67 -28.06
CA GLU A 450 19.35 17.50 -29.26
C GLU A 450 19.95 16.72 -30.42
N ALA A 451 20.90 15.83 -30.15
CA ALA A 451 21.41 14.87 -31.13
C ALA A 451 20.32 13.90 -31.66
N LEU A 452 19.29 13.62 -30.85
CA LEU A 452 18.18 12.73 -31.23
C LEU A 452 16.96 13.49 -31.79
N ARG A 453 16.88 14.80 -31.58
CA ARG A 453 15.76 15.65 -32.00
C ARG A 453 15.45 15.55 -33.50
N PRO A 454 16.43 15.53 -34.44
CA PRO A 454 16.13 15.40 -35.87
C PRO A 454 15.32 14.14 -36.21
N TYR A 455 15.63 13.00 -35.58
CA TYR A 455 14.91 11.75 -35.81
C TYR A 455 13.47 11.80 -35.28
N ILE A 456 13.28 12.40 -34.10
CA ILE A 456 11.96 12.57 -33.48
C ILE A 456 11.12 13.54 -34.33
N SER A 457 11.73 14.65 -34.77
CA SER A 457 11.07 15.62 -35.65
C SER A 457 10.67 15.01 -36.99
N ALA A 458 11.51 14.16 -37.59
CA ALA A 458 11.18 13.43 -38.81
C ALA A 458 10.03 12.43 -38.61
N GLU A 459 10.01 11.72 -37.48
CA GLU A 459 8.88 10.85 -37.11
C GLU A 459 7.57 11.65 -36.91
N ILE A 460 7.66 12.85 -36.31
CA ILE A 460 6.49 13.72 -36.10
C ILE A 460 6.01 14.33 -37.41
N ALA A 461 6.90 14.82 -38.26
CA ALA A 461 6.53 15.49 -39.51
C ALA A 461 6.10 14.50 -40.60
N ASN A 462 6.84 13.39 -40.75
CA ASN A 462 6.76 12.53 -41.93
C ASN A 462 6.29 11.10 -41.61
N GLY A 463 6.11 10.76 -40.33
CA GLY A 463 5.75 9.39 -39.91
C GLY A 463 6.88 8.37 -40.10
N GLU A 464 8.13 8.83 -40.27
CA GLU A 464 9.29 7.98 -40.48
C GLU A 464 9.57 7.09 -39.25
N ALA A 465 9.85 5.81 -39.47
CA ALA A 465 10.31 4.90 -38.42
C ALA A 465 11.80 5.17 -38.09
N ALA A 466 12.07 6.31 -37.45
CA ALA A 466 13.43 6.84 -37.30
C ALA A 466 14.18 6.18 -36.13
N LEU A 467 13.60 6.17 -34.92
CA LEU A 467 14.22 5.61 -33.70
C LEU A 467 13.61 4.27 -33.28
N THR A 468 12.29 4.11 -33.46
CA THR A 468 11.56 2.89 -33.13
C THR A 468 10.77 2.36 -34.31
N ARG A 469 10.75 1.04 -34.49
CA ARG A 469 9.92 0.39 -35.52
C ARG A 469 8.44 0.44 -35.18
N GLU A 470 8.10 0.30 -33.90
CA GLU A 470 6.73 0.44 -33.41
C GLU A 470 6.33 1.92 -33.42
N ALA A 471 5.32 2.28 -34.19
CA ALA A 471 4.85 3.67 -34.24
C ALA A 471 4.42 4.16 -32.84
N PRO A 472 4.82 5.37 -32.42
CA PRO A 472 4.45 5.88 -31.11
C PRO A 472 2.94 6.07 -30.99
N LEU A 473 2.40 5.69 -29.84
CA LEU A 473 1.00 5.91 -29.49
C LEU A 473 0.75 7.37 -29.10
N ARG A 474 1.76 8.02 -28.51
CA ARG A 474 1.75 9.38 -27.95
C ARG A 474 3.18 9.82 -27.61
N TYR A 475 3.35 11.04 -27.10
CA TYR A 475 4.65 11.57 -26.67
C TYR A 475 4.64 12.01 -25.20
N LEU A 476 5.79 11.88 -24.54
CA LEU A 476 6.05 12.40 -23.20
C LEU A 476 6.76 13.75 -23.33
N ARG A 477 6.14 14.83 -22.84
CA ARG A 477 6.68 16.20 -22.97
C ARG A 477 7.44 16.66 -21.72
N THR A 478 8.56 17.36 -21.90
CA THR A 478 9.40 17.91 -20.82
C THR A 478 10.01 19.27 -21.18
N SER A 479 10.44 20.06 -20.20
CA SER A 479 11.29 21.24 -20.45
C SER A 479 12.66 20.82 -21.03
N GLY A 480 13.12 21.54 -22.06
CA GLY A 480 14.43 21.32 -22.70
C GLY A 480 15.49 22.33 -22.26
N SER A 481 16.76 22.01 -22.51
CA SER A 481 17.91 22.87 -22.20
C SER A 481 17.97 24.14 -23.08
N THR A 482 17.35 24.09 -24.26
CA THR A 482 17.31 25.16 -25.26
C THR A 482 16.03 26.01 -25.20
N GLY A 483 15.12 25.72 -24.26
CA GLY A 483 13.79 26.33 -24.17
C GLY A 483 12.71 25.62 -24.99
N GLU A 484 13.09 24.86 -26.02
CA GLU A 484 12.14 23.99 -26.74
C GLU A 484 11.79 22.74 -25.92
N PRO A 485 10.50 22.36 -25.82
CA PRO A 485 10.11 21.12 -25.17
C PRO A 485 10.74 19.88 -25.82
N LYS A 486 11.00 18.87 -25.00
CA LYS A 486 11.45 17.54 -25.43
C LYS A 486 10.23 16.63 -25.57
N ASP A 487 9.98 16.10 -26.76
CA ASP A 487 8.90 15.14 -27.02
C ASP A 487 9.45 13.71 -27.16
N VAL A 488 9.43 12.94 -26.08
CA VAL A 488 9.95 11.56 -26.08
C VAL A 488 8.87 10.61 -26.61
N PRO A 489 9.14 9.80 -27.66
CA PRO A 489 8.17 8.85 -28.20
C PRO A 489 7.68 7.85 -27.14
N LEU A 490 6.40 7.53 -27.09
CA LEU A 490 5.85 6.48 -26.22
C LEU A 490 5.10 5.43 -27.04
N THR A 491 5.75 4.27 -27.23
CA THR A 491 5.17 3.10 -27.89
C THR A 491 4.23 2.33 -26.96
N ARG A 492 3.37 1.46 -27.51
CA ARG A 492 2.48 0.60 -26.70
C ARG A 492 3.28 -0.44 -25.93
N THR A 493 4.43 -0.88 -26.44
CA THR A 493 5.38 -1.73 -25.68
C THR A 493 5.96 -0.99 -24.48
N HIS A 494 6.43 0.25 -24.65
CA HIS A 494 6.96 1.02 -23.52
C HIS A 494 5.86 1.31 -22.48
N LEU A 495 4.64 1.66 -22.90
CA LEU A 495 3.54 1.86 -21.97
C LEU A 495 3.25 0.62 -21.09
N ARG A 496 3.29 -0.59 -21.68
CA ARG A 496 3.13 -1.85 -20.94
C ARG A 496 4.26 -2.07 -19.91
N LEU A 497 5.49 -1.69 -20.25
CA LEU A 497 6.63 -1.75 -19.33
C LEU A 497 6.46 -0.76 -18.17
N LEU A 498 6.06 0.49 -18.44
CA LEU A 498 5.78 1.49 -17.41
C LEU A 498 4.66 1.04 -16.45
N GLN A 499 3.59 0.44 -17.00
CA GLN A 499 2.51 -0.14 -16.19
C GLN A 499 3.00 -1.30 -15.31
N ARG A 500 3.91 -2.15 -15.82
CA ARG A 500 4.54 -3.22 -15.03
C ARG A 500 5.42 -2.66 -13.91
N ILE A 501 6.25 -1.66 -14.20
CA ILE A 501 7.07 -0.97 -13.19
C ILE A 501 6.18 -0.33 -12.12
N HIS A 502 5.09 0.33 -12.52
CA HIS A 502 4.15 0.96 -11.59
C HIS A 502 3.47 -0.07 -10.69
N ARG A 503 3.00 -1.20 -11.23
CA ARG A 503 2.43 -2.29 -10.42
C ARG A 503 3.43 -2.87 -9.41
N LEU A 504 4.69 -3.05 -9.80
CA LEU A 504 5.75 -3.49 -8.89
C LEU A 504 5.98 -2.48 -7.76
N ALA A 505 6.00 -1.18 -8.09
CA ALA A 505 6.14 -0.12 -7.09
C ALA A 505 4.97 -0.10 -6.11
N LEU A 506 3.72 -0.18 -6.58
CA LEU A 506 2.54 -0.25 -5.72
C LEU A 506 2.55 -1.50 -4.83
N ALA A 507 2.93 -2.66 -5.36
CA ALA A 507 3.02 -3.89 -4.58
C ALA A 507 4.09 -3.79 -3.46
N SER A 508 5.20 -3.12 -3.74
CA SER A 508 6.24 -2.80 -2.76
C SER A 508 5.73 -1.85 -1.67
N GLN A 509 5.05 -0.76 -2.08
CA GLN A 509 4.46 0.21 -1.16
C GLN A 509 3.39 -0.41 -0.27
N HIS A 510 2.47 -1.20 -0.84
CA HIS A 510 1.45 -1.92 -0.08
C HIS A 510 2.06 -2.92 0.90
N ARG A 511 3.17 -3.59 0.56
CA ARG A 511 3.90 -4.43 1.52
C ARG A 511 4.45 -3.60 2.69
N ALA A 512 4.93 -2.39 2.43
CA ALA A 512 5.52 -1.52 3.46
C ALA A 512 4.47 -0.90 4.38
N CYS A 513 3.30 -0.53 3.85
CA CYS A 513 2.20 0.04 4.61
C CYS A 513 0.86 -0.33 3.96
N PRO A 514 0.28 -1.51 4.29
CA PRO A 514 -1.03 -1.92 3.79
C PRO A 514 -2.14 -0.92 4.15
N GLN A 515 -2.08 -0.34 5.35
CA GLN A 515 -3.09 0.57 5.88
C GLN A 515 -3.24 1.85 5.06
N ALA A 516 -2.19 2.26 4.35
CA ALA A 516 -2.28 3.39 3.43
C ALA A 516 -3.28 3.10 2.29
N PHE A 517 -3.51 1.83 1.93
CA PHE A 517 -4.42 1.44 0.86
C PHE A 517 -5.82 1.03 1.34
N GLU A 518 -6.19 1.30 2.60
CA GLU A 518 -7.52 0.95 3.15
C GLU A 518 -8.52 2.13 3.01
N GLY A 519 -8.04 3.37 3.07
CA GLY A 519 -8.85 4.58 2.96
C GLY A 519 -8.84 5.23 1.56
N SER A 520 -9.14 6.53 1.52
CA SER A 520 -9.27 7.31 0.28
C SER A 520 -7.88 7.64 -0.22
N ILE A 521 -7.73 7.79 -1.53
CA ILE A 521 -6.46 8.08 -2.18
C ILE A 521 -6.55 9.46 -2.82
N LEU A 522 -5.67 10.35 -2.38
CA LEU A 522 -5.43 11.63 -3.03
C LEU A 522 -4.21 11.49 -3.94
N ALA A 523 -4.42 11.34 -5.25
CA ALA A 523 -3.32 11.30 -6.22
C ALA A 523 -3.26 12.61 -7.01
N ILE A 524 -2.22 13.40 -6.77
CA ILE A 524 -1.95 14.66 -7.45
C ILE A 524 -0.86 14.40 -8.51
N VAL A 525 -1.30 14.26 -9.75
CA VAL A 525 -0.44 14.02 -10.92
C VAL A 525 -0.75 15.03 -12.00
N SER A 526 0.15 15.19 -12.99
CA SER A 526 -0.14 16.04 -14.15
C SER A 526 -1.25 15.44 -15.02
N PRO A 527 -1.90 16.24 -15.87
CA PRO A 527 -2.96 15.76 -16.75
C PRO A 527 -2.44 14.69 -17.73
N ARG A 528 -3.36 13.83 -18.18
CA ARG A 528 -3.06 12.72 -19.09
C ARG A 528 -2.74 13.18 -20.52
N GLU A 529 -3.36 14.27 -20.94
CA GLU A 529 -3.23 14.87 -22.27
C GLU A 529 -3.17 16.38 -22.05
N GLU A 530 -2.12 17.00 -22.56
CA GLU A 530 -1.86 18.45 -22.46
C GLU A 530 -2.09 19.14 -23.80
N GLY A 531 -2.09 18.37 -24.89
CA GLY A 531 -2.32 18.86 -26.25
C GLY A 531 -2.00 17.79 -27.29
N ARG A 532 -1.90 18.22 -28.55
CA ARG A 532 -1.59 17.37 -29.70
C ARG A 532 -0.44 17.95 -30.51
N LEU A 533 0.38 17.08 -31.08
CA LEU A 533 1.46 17.44 -32.02
C LEU A 533 0.93 17.58 -33.44
N ALA A 534 1.79 18.03 -34.37
CA ALA A 534 1.45 18.22 -35.79
C ALA A 534 0.92 16.94 -36.47
N ASN A 535 1.38 15.75 -36.06
CA ASN A 535 0.84 14.46 -36.53
C ASN A 535 -0.49 14.05 -35.88
N GLY A 536 -1.14 14.93 -35.12
CA GLY A 536 -2.39 14.68 -34.42
C GLY A 536 -2.27 13.76 -33.19
N LYS A 537 -1.06 13.24 -32.86
CA LYS A 537 -0.86 12.39 -31.69
C LYS A 537 -0.85 13.22 -30.40
N PRO A 538 -1.47 12.73 -29.31
CA PRO A 538 -1.50 13.45 -28.05
C PRO A 538 -0.13 13.45 -27.36
N TYR A 539 0.15 14.47 -26.56
CA TYR A 539 1.29 14.52 -25.64
C TYR A 539 0.84 14.81 -24.20
N GLY A 540 1.65 14.43 -23.23
CA GLY A 540 1.43 14.72 -21.81
C GLY A 540 2.49 14.09 -20.91
N SER A 541 2.28 14.14 -19.59
CA SER A 541 3.25 13.60 -18.64
C SER A 541 3.15 12.08 -18.44
N ALA A 542 4.28 11.43 -18.14
CA ALA A 542 4.32 9.98 -17.86
C ALA A 542 3.42 9.60 -16.66
N SER A 543 3.37 10.44 -15.63
CA SER A 543 2.56 10.21 -14.42
C SER A 543 1.07 10.29 -14.71
N GLY A 544 0.63 11.26 -15.53
CA GLY A 544 -0.77 11.39 -15.97
C GLY A 544 -1.22 10.21 -16.82
N ILE A 545 -0.37 9.75 -17.75
CA ILE A 545 -0.66 8.62 -18.63
C ILE A 545 -0.76 7.30 -17.85
N VAL A 546 0.15 7.04 -16.91
CA VAL A 546 0.10 5.82 -16.09
C VAL A 546 -1.12 5.84 -15.16
N SER A 547 -1.37 6.96 -14.48
CA SER A 547 -2.52 7.14 -13.57
C SER A 547 -3.86 6.98 -14.31
N GLY A 548 -3.97 7.53 -15.52
CA GLY A 548 -5.18 7.43 -16.35
C GLY A 548 -5.52 6.01 -16.84
N ASN A 549 -4.62 5.03 -16.65
CA ASN A 549 -4.86 3.62 -16.96
C ASN A 549 -5.27 2.78 -15.73
N THR A 550 -5.53 3.42 -14.59
CA THR A 550 -6.02 2.75 -13.39
C THR A 550 -7.38 2.07 -13.67
N PRO A 551 -7.61 0.80 -13.26
CA PRO A 551 -8.87 0.11 -13.46
C PRO A 551 -10.05 0.88 -12.86
N LYS A 552 -11.22 0.85 -13.52
CA LYS A 552 -12.42 1.61 -13.10
C LYS A 552 -12.81 1.34 -11.64
N LEU A 553 -12.72 0.08 -11.20
CA LEU A 553 -13.02 -0.33 -9.83
C LEU A 553 -12.11 0.36 -8.79
N VAL A 554 -10.83 0.56 -9.12
CA VAL A 554 -9.85 1.18 -8.22
C VAL A 554 -9.95 2.71 -8.24
N ARG A 555 -10.45 3.31 -9.34
CA ARG A 555 -10.67 4.77 -9.45
C ARG A 555 -11.64 5.31 -8.40
N GLU A 556 -12.49 4.47 -7.83
CA GLU A 556 -13.45 4.88 -6.81
C GLU A 556 -12.81 5.27 -5.48
N LYS A 557 -11.58 4.78 -5.26
CA LYS A 557 -10.76 5.21 -4.13
C LYS A 557 -10.18 6.62 -4.34
N PHE A 558 -10.15 7.13 -5.57
CA PHE A 558 -9.55 8.42 -5.87
C PHE A 558 -10.55 9.55 -5.57
N ILE A 559 -10.10 10.50 -4.76
CA ILE A 559 -10.90 11.67 -4.36
C ILE A 559 -11.15 12.57 -5.58
N LEU A 560 -10.14 12.76 -6.42
CA LEU A 560 -10.17 13.76 -7.48
C LEU A 560 -10.81 13.21 -8.76
N PRO A 561 -11.80 13.92 -9.34
CA PRO A 561 -12.13 13.76 -10.76
C PRO A 561 -10.89 14.04 -11.62
N HIS A 562 -10.70 13.27 -12.71
CA HIS A 562 -9.58 13.52 -13.63
C HIS A 562 -9.59 14.94 -14.22
N ALA A 563 -10.78 15.53 -14.43
CA ALA A 563 -10.94 16.90 -14.93
C ALA A 563 -10.28 17.96 -14.03
N VAL A 564 -10.22 17.73 -12.72
CA VAL A 564 -9.57 18.68 -11.78
C VAL A 564 -8.06 18.78 -12.03
N LEU A 565 -7.43 17.72 -12.54
CA LEU A 565 -6.00 17.73 -12.85
C LEU A 565 -5.66 18.57 -14.08
N ALA A 566 -6.66 18.89 -14.92
CA ALA A 566 -6.51 19.69 -16.12
C ALA A 566 -6.73 21.20 -15.89
N ILE A 567 -7.06 21.63 -14.66
CA ILE A 567 -7.15 23.06 -14.31
C ILE A 567 -5.77 23.69 -14.49
N THR A 568 -5.70 24.73 -15.33
CA THR A 568 -4.47 25.47 -15.64
C THR A 568 -4.08 26.41 -14.52
N ASP A 569 -5.03 27.20 -13.97
CA ASP A 569 -4.80 28.08 -12.82
C ASP A 569 -4.37 27.24 -11.60
N SER A 570 -3.11 27.40 -11.22
CA SER A 570 -2.48 26.64 -10.14
C SER A 570 -3.20 26.82 -8.80
N ARG A 571 -3.58 28.06 -8.45
CA ARG A 571 -4.20 28.38 -7.15
C ARG A 571 -5.62 27.81 -7.06
N LEU A 572 -6.42 28.01 -8.11
CA LEU A 572 -7.76 27.43 -8.24
C LEU A 572 -7.71 25.90 -8.20
N LYS A 573 -6.73 25.28 -8.86
CA LYS A 573 -6.54 23.82 -8.84
C LYS A 573 -6.32 23.30 -7.43
N TYR A 574 -5.36 23.86 -6.69
CA TYR A 574 -5.05 23.36 -5.35
C TYR A 574 -6.15 23.67 -4.33
N LEU A 575 -6.87 24.78 -4.45
CA LEU A 575 -8.05 25.05 -3.61
C LEU A 575 -9.20 24.07 -3.91
N THR A 576 -9.41 23.71 -5.18
CA THR A 576 -10.39 22.68 -5.56
C THR A 576 -10.01 21.30 -5.00
N ILE A 577 -8.72 20.93 -5.12
CA ILE A 577 -8.17 19.70 -4.55
C ILE A 577 -8.38 19.68 -3.02
N LEU A 578 -8.04 20.77 -2.35
CA LEU A 578 -8.14 20.91 -0.91
C LEU A 578 -9.61 20.79 -0.44
N ARG A 579 -10.54 21.49 -1.11
CA ARG A 579 -11.98 21.40 -0.80
C ARG A 579 -12.51 19.96 -0.89
N LEU A 580 -12.13 19.22 -1.92
CA LEU A 580 -12.53 17.82 -2.09
C LEU A 580 -11.85 16.89 -1.07
N ALA A 581 -10.58 17.13 -0.75
CA ALA A 581 -9.81 16.32 0.17
C ALA A 581 -10.21 16.51 1.64
N LEU A 582 -10.55 17.73 2.07
CA LEU A 582 -10.94 18.00 3.46
C LEU A 582 -12.23 17.29 3.88
N ALA A 583 -13.13 17.04 2.92
CA ALA A 583 -14.37 16.29 3.16
C ALA A 583 -14.11 14.80 3.45
N GLN A 584 -12.94 14.27 3.07
CA GLN A 584 -12.58 12.86 3.17
C GLN A 584 -11.78 12.61 4.45
N ARG A 585 -12.48 12.45 5.58
CA ARG A 585 -11.83 12.13 6.87
C ARG A 585 -11.05 10.80 6.83
N ASP A 586 -11.40 9.90 5.93
CA ASP A 586 -10.76 8.60 5.72
C ASP A 586 -9.62 8.61 4.68
N LEU A 587 -9.10 9.78 4.29
CA LEU A 587 -7.91 9.90 3.44
C LEU A 587 -6.71 9.20 4.10
N SER A 588 -6.27 8.08 3.51
CA SER A 588 -5.19 7.24 4.04
C SER A 588 -3.90 7.28 3.24
N TYR A 589 -3.97 7.75 1.98
CA TYR A 589 -2.83 7.83 1.09
C TYR A 589 -2.81 9.13 0.29
N ILE A 590 -1.68 9.84 0.33
CA ILE A 590 -1.42 10.98 -0.56
C ILE A 590 -0.27 10.63 -1.50
N GLY A 591 -0.52 10.66 -2.80
CA GLY A 591 0.49 10.51 -3.84
C GLY A 591 0.76 11.85 -4.51
N SER A 592 1.92 12.44 -4.26
CA SER A 592 2.39 13.68 -4.89
C SER A 592 3.90 13.59 -5.10
N ALA A 593 4.36 13.62 -6.35
CA ALA A 593 5.79 13.44 -6.65
C ALA A 593 6.68 14.45 -5.92
N ASN A 594 6.28 15.72 -5.87
CA ASN A 594 7.05 16.77 -5.21
C ASN A 594 6.51 17.07 -3.79
N PRO A 595 7.34 16.99 -2.72
CA PRO A 595 6.96 17.37 -1.36
C PRO A 595 6.45 18.81 -1.19
N THR A 596 6.95 19.77 -1.98
CA THR A 596 6.51 21.18 -1.86
C THR A 596 5.04 21.38 -2.18
N THR A 597 4.43 20.45 -2.93
CA THR A 597 2.98 20.41 -3.16
C THR A 597 2.18 20.37 -1.86
N LEU A 598 2.62 19.56 -0.90
CA LEU A 598 1.88 19.38 0.36
C LEU A 598 2.04 20.58 1.29
N LEU A 599 3.21 21.21 1.26
CA LEU A 599 3.45 22.48 1.97
C LEU A 599 2.60 23.61 1.39
N ALA A 600 2.49 23.69 0.06
CA ALA A 600 1.63 24.66 -0.61
C ALA A 600 0.14 24.45 -0.28
N ILE A 601 -0.32 23.19 -0.21
CA ILE A 601 -1.69 22.85 0.21
C ILE A 601 -1.94 23.33 1.66
N LEU A 602 -0.99 23.10 2.56
CA LEU A 602 -1.11 23.54 3.95
C LEU A 602 -1.17 25.07 4.06
N ARG A 603 -0.35 25.79 3.28
CA ARG A 603 -0.39 27.25 3.19
C ARG A 603 -1.75 27.74 2.69
N LEU A 604 -2.27 27.16 1.60
CA LEU A 604 -3.57 27.53 1.04
C LEU A 604 -4.72 27.25 2.01
N TYR A 605 -4.64 26.17 2.80
CA TYR A 605 -5.59 25.93 3.88
C TYR A 605 -5.56 27.07 4.91
N SER A 606 -4.38 27.43 5.40
CA SER A 606 -4.25 28.51 6.38
C SER A 606 -4.78 29.86 5.86
N GLU A 607 -4.59 30.16 4.57
CA GLU A 607 -5.10 31.38 3.93
C GLU A 607 -6.63 31.40 3.76
N HIS A 608 -7.28 30.24 3.50
CA HIS A 608 -8.71 30.16 3.12
C HIS A 608 -9.57 29.30 4.05
N ARG A 609 -9.07 29.00 5.27
CA ARG A 609 -9.70 28.03 6.18
C ARG A 609 -11.17 28.33 6.49
N ASP A 610 -11.53 29.59 6.71
CA ASP A 610 -12.89 29.97 7.11
C ASP A 610 -13.89 29.68 5.98
N ALA A 611 -13.60 30.14 4.76
CA ALA A 611 -14.42 29.84 3.58
C ALA A 611 -14.52 28.33 3.31
N LEU A 612 -13.42 27.57 3.50
CA LEU A 612 -13.42 26.12 3.31
C LEU A 612 -14.23 25.37 4.37
N ILE A 613 -14.25 25.85 5.61
CA ILE A 613 -15.06 25.28 6.69
C ILE A 613 -16.55 25.53 6.43
N ASP A 614 -16.91 26.74 6.01
CA ASP A 614 -18.29 27.11 5.65
C ASP A 614 -18.79 26.28 4.45
N ASP A 615 -17.92 26.12 3.44
CA ASP A 615 -18.19 25.26 2.29
C ASP A 615 -18.43 23.80 2.68
N LEU A 616 -17.69 23.27 3.66
CA LEU A 616 -17.88 21.92 4.19
C LEU A 616 -19.20 21.82 4.96
N HIS A 617 -19.57 22.86 5.71
CA HIS A 617 -20.83 22.89 6.44
C HIS A 617 -22.03 22.86 5.48
N ASN A 618 -22.02 23.72 4.47
CA ASN A 618 -23.13 23.92 3.54
C ASN A 618 -23.11 22.97 2.32
N GLY A 619 -22.00 22.28 2.08
CA GLY A 619 -21.82 21.41 0.92
C GLY A 619 -21.49 22.15 -0.39
N GLY A 620 -21.13 23.42 -0.33
CA GLY A 620 -20.79 24.27 -1.47
C GLY A 620 -19.30 24.30 -1.80
N PHE A 621 -18.95 25.15 -2.78
CA PHE A 621 -17.58 25.57 -3.05
C PHE A 621 -17.55 27.05 -3.46
N PHE A 622 -16.90 27.91 -2.68
CA PHE A 622 -16.91 29.37 -2.88
C PHE A 622 -16.32 29.82 -4.23
N LEU A 623 -15.49 29.00 -4.87
CA LEU A 623 -14.91 29.26 -6.20
C LEU A 623 -15.58 28.46 -7.33
N ALA A 624 -16.75 27.85 -7.08
CA ALA A 624 -17.41 27.00 -8.09
C ALA A 624 -17.65 27.72 -9.42
N GLN A 625 -17.95 29.02 -9.41
CA GLN A 625 -18.20 29.80 -10.63
C GLN A 625 -16.92 30.14 -11.42
N ARG A 626 -15.74 30.03 -10.80
CA ARG A 626 -14.45 30.22 -11.49
C ARG A 626 -13.97 28.94 -12.18
N LEU A 627 -14.60 27.80 -11.93
CA LEU A 627 -14.26 26.54 -12.58
C LEU A 627 -14.79 26.51 -14.02
N PRO A 628 -14.02 25.98 -14.98
CA PRO A 628 -14.55 25.66 -16.31
C PRO A 628 -15.78 24.74 -16.20
N ALA A 629 -16.77 24.90 -17.09
CA ALA A 629 -18.07 24.22 -16.98
C ALA A 629 -17.96 22.69 -16.77
N GLU A 630 -17.15 22.00 -17.60
CA GLU A 630 -16.95 20.55 -17.50
C GLU A 630 -16.30 20.14 -16.15
N VAL A 631 -15.35 20.94 -15.65
CA VAL A 631 -14.70 20.70 -14.36
C VAL A 631 -15.68 20.97 -13.22
N ARG A 632 -16.45 22.05 -13.32
CA ARG A 632 -17.46 22.46 -12.34
C ARG A 632 -18.46 21.34 -12.12
N ASP A 633 -19.04 20.79 -13.18
CA ASP A 633 -20.05 19.72 -13.07
C ASP A 633 -19.45 18.46 -12.42
N ALA A 634 -18.22 18.09 -12.78
CA ALA A 634 -17.51 16.96 -12.19
C ALA A 634 -17.14 17.16 -10.71
N VAL A 635 -16.89 18.40 -10.29
CA VAL A 635 -16.62 18.81 -8.90
C VAL A 635 -17.92 18.83 -8.10
N LEU A 636 -18.96 19.52 -8.59
CA LEU A 636 -20.26 19.64 -7.93
C LEU A 636 -20.89 18.26 -7.68
N ALA A 637 -20.77 17.32 -8.62
CA ALA A 637 -21.21 15.93 -8.45
C ALA A 637 -20.49 15.17 -7.31
N ARG A 638 -19.39 15.71 -6.77
CA ARG A 638 -18.63 15.16 -5.65
C ARG A 638 -18.68 16.00 -4.38
N LEU A 639 -19.43 17.11 -4.36
CA LEU A 639 -19.62 17.89 -3.14
C LEU A 639 -20.83 17.35 -2.35
N TRP A 640 -20.70 17.41 -1.03
CA TRP A 640 -21.80 17.15 -0.10
C TRP A 640 -21.56 17.93 1.19
N ALA A 641 -22.64 18.21 1.93
CA ALA A 641 -22.56 18.83 3.26
C ALA A 641 -21.94 17.84 4.26
N ALA A 642 -20.87 18.25 4.91
CA ALA A 642 -20.11 17.50 5.90
C ALA A 642 -20.00 18.29 7.22
N PRO A 643 -21.12 18.62 7.89
CA PRO A 643 -21.12 19.50 9.06
C PRO A 643 -20.30 18.97 10.25
N ALA A 644 -20.28 17.64 10.46
CA ALA A 644 -19.43 17.03 11.48
C ALA A 644 -17.93 17.27 11.22
N ARG A 645 -17.53 17.23 9.94
CA ARG A 645 -16.16 17.48 9.52
C ARG A 645 -15.81 18.96 9.60
N ALA A 646 -16.75 19.85 9.22
CA ALA A 646 -16.61 21.29 9.40
C ALA A 646 -16.40 21.66 10.88
N ALA A 647 -17.19 21.07 11.79
CA ALA A 647 -17.04 21.28 13.24
C ALA A 647 -15.68 20.81 13.79
N GLU A 648 -15.15 19.68 13.30
CA GLU A 648 -13.82 19.20 13.66
C GLU A 648 -12.72 20.20 13.25
N LEU A 649 -12.80 20.73 12.03
CA LEU A 649 -11.85 21.74 11.53
C LEU A 649 -12.00 23.10 12.21
N ALA A 650 -13.23 23.50 12.57
CA ALA A 650 -13.50 24.72 13.34
C ALA A 650 -12.83 24.66 14.72
N ARG A 651 -12.92 23.51 15.42
CA ARG A 651 -12.20 23.32 16.70
C ARG A 651 -10.69 23.44 16.55
N LEU A 652 -10.12 22.92 15.45
CA LEU A 652 -8.69 23.08 15.16
C LEU A 652 -8.31 24.54 14.92
N ARG A 653 -9.15 25.30 14.20
CA ARG A 653 -8.96 26.74 14.01
C ARG A 653 -8.98 27.47 15.36
N ASP A 654 -9.97 27.17 16.19
CA ASP A 654 -10.21 27.88 17.46
C ASP A 654 -9.13 27.57 18.51
N ALA A 655 -8.42 26.43 18.37
CA ALA A 655 -7.29 26.08 19.23
C ALA A 655 -6.05 26.98 19.04
N GLY A 656 -6.01 27.84 18.02
CA GLY A 656 -4.97 28.86 17.81
C GLY A 656 -3.60 28.33 17.38
N THR A 657 -3.41 27.00 17.29
CA THR A 657 -2.17 26.39 16.82
C THR A 657 -2.18 26.19 15.30
N PRO A 658 -1.07 26.43 14.59
CA PRO A 658 -0.98 26.15 13.16
C PRO A 658 -1.26 24.66 12.88
N PRO A 659 -2.21 24.34 11.99
CA PRO A 659 -2.57 22.96 11.69
C PRO A 659 -1.41 22.24 10.99
N ARG A 660 -1.23 20.96 11.27
CA ARG A 660 -0.35 20.07 10.50
C ARG A 660 -1.17 19.21 9.55
N LEU A 661 -0.51 18.57 8.59
CA LEU A 661 -1.15 17.62 7.68
C LEU A 661 -1.82 16.45 8.44
N ALA A 662 -1.22 16.00 9.54
CA ALA A 662 -1.78 14.95 10.41
C ALA A 662 -3.11 15.37 11.06
N ASP A 663 -3.24 16.64 11.43
CA ASP A 663 -4.44 17.16 12.08
C ASP A 663 -5.57 17.33 11.05
N LEU A 664 -5.20 17.71 9.81
CA LEU A 664 -6.12 17.74 8.68
C LEU A 664 -6.54 16.35 8.21
N TRP A 665 -5.69 15.32 8.28
CA TRP A 665 -6.09 13.97 7.85
C TRP A 665 -5.61 12.90 8.85
N PRO A 666 -6.38 12.66 9.93
CA PRO A 666 -5.99 11.73 10.99
C PRO A 666 -5.85 10.27 10.54
N ALA A 667 -6.52 9.89 9.44
CA ALA A 667 -6.44 8.55 8.87
C ALA A 667 -5.23 8.35 7.93
N LEU A 668 -4.42 9.38 7.69
CA LEU A 668 -3.29 9.32 6.77
C LEU A 668 -2.23 8.34 7.28
N ARG A 669 -1.89 7.33 6.45
CA ARG A 669 -0.88 6.31 6.78
C ARG A 669 0.27 6.28 5.79
N GLY A 670 0.08 6.76 4.57
CA GLY A 670 1.13 6.78 3.54
C GLY A 670 1.19 8.09 2.76
N VAL A 671 2.40 8.60 2.55
CA VAL A 671 2.67 9.73 1.65
C VAL A 671 3.75 9.33 0.67
N MET A 672 3.42 9.27 -0.63
CA MET A 672 4.39 8.98 -1.69
C MET A 672 4.89 10.26 -2.33
N MET A 673 6.21 10.46 -2.29
CA MET A 673 6.91 11.63 -2.82
C MET A 673 8.41 11.34 -3.04
N TRP A 674 9.11 12.25 -3.72
CA TRP A 674 10.57 12.25 -3.76
C TRP A 674 11.15 12.71 -2.42
N THR A 675 12.18 12.01 -1.97
CA THR A 675 12.95 12.30 -0.74
C THR A 675 14.45 12.47 -1.03
N CYS A 676 14.87 12.24 -2.27
CA CYS A 676 16.26 12.32 -2.71
C CYS A 676 16.52 13.60 -3.53
N GLY A 677 17.81 13.98 -3.64
CA GLY A 677 18.24 15.22 -4.29
C GLY A 677 17.63 16.46 -3.67
N GLY A 678 17.31 17.48 -4.49
CA GLY A 678 16.78 18.75 -3.98
C GLY A 678 15.42 18.65 -3.27
N ALA A 679 14.68 17.56 -3.50
CA ALA A 679 13.45 17.30 -2.77
C ALA A 679 13.67 16.93 -1.29
N GLY A 680 14.88 16.50 -0.89
CA GLY A 680 15.15 16.00 0.47
C GLY A 680 14.87 17.03 1.57
N VAL A 681 15.20 18.31 1.33
CA VAL A 681 14.95 19.41 2.28
C VAL A 681 13.45 19.60 2.51
N ALA A 682 12.67 19.71 1.43
CA ALA A 682 11.22 19.85 1.50
C ALA A 682 10.53 18.58 2.05
N ALA A 683 11.07 17.39 1.76
CA ALA A 683 10.55 16.15 2.31
C ALA A 683 10.70 16.07 3.84
N GLU A 684 11.79 16.60 4.40
CA GLU A 684 11.97 16.73 5.85
C GLU A 684 10.98 17.71 6.46
N ALA A 685 10.72 18.85 5.80
CA ALA A 685 9.68 19.77 6.23
C ALA A 685 8.29 19.11 6.25
N VAL A 686 7.95 18.32 5.22
CA VAL A 686 6.70 17.53 5.21
C VAL A 686 6.70 16.48 6.31
N ARG A 687 7.81 15.79 6.58
CA ARG A 687 7.90 14.77 7.65
C ARG A 687 7.47 15.31 9.01
N ARG A 688 7.84 16.56 9.33
CA ARG A 688 7.44 17.24 10.58
C ARG A 688 5.94 17.56 10.65
N GLN A 689 5.24 17.56 9.52
CA GLN A 689 3.79 17.79 9.43
C GLN A 689 2.96 16.51 9.55
N LEU A 690 3.60 15.33 9.61
CA LEU A 690 2.93 14.03 9.62
C LEU A 690 2.93 13.41 11.02
N ASP A 691 1.99 12.49 11.25
CA ASP A 691 1.97 11.66 12.45
C ASP A 691 3.15 10.66 12.43
N PRO A 692 3.78 10.33 13.58
CA PRO A 692 4.88 9.35 13.63
C PRO A 692 4.56 7.98 13.01
N GLY A 693 3.29 7.58 12.99
CA GLY A 693 2.83 6.35 12.34
C GLY A 693 2.69 6.44 10.82
N THR A 694 2.81 7.64 10.22
CA THR A 694 2.69 7.85 8.77
C THR A 694 3.99 7.52 8.06
N ARG A 695 3.91 6.68 7.01
CA ARG A 695 5.08 6.28 6.21
C ARG A 695 5.29 7.17 5.01
N ILE A 696 6.50 7.72 4.87
CA ILE A 696 6.95 8.33 3.62
C ILE A 696 7.46 7.23 2.69
N LEU A 697 6.87 7.15 1.50
CA LEU A 697 7.16 6.16 0.47
C LEU A 697 7.90 6.84 -0.68
N GLU A 698 9.21 6.63 -0.78
CA GLU A 698 10.01 7.21 -1.87
C GLU A 698 9.53 6.70 -3.24
N LEU A 699 9.33 7.65 -4.15
CA LEU A 699 8.89 7.40 -5.53
C LEU A 699 9.96 6.68 -6.38
N GLY A 700 11.23 6.92 -6.05
CA GLY A 700 12.42 6.40 -6.70
C GLY A 700 13.00 7.36 -7.72
N TYR A 701 14.09 6.95 -8.37
CA TYR A 701 14.64 7.67 -9.53
C TYR A 701 13.69 7.55 -10.73
N VAL A 702 13.01 8.66 -11.04
CA VAL A 702 12.02 8.78 -12.13
C VAL A 702 12.31 10.06 -12.90
N ALA A 703 12.43 9.93 -14.21
CA ALA A 703 12.51 11.05 -15.14
C ALA A 703 11.34 10.97 -16.13
N SER A 704 11.19 11.99 -16.95
CA SER A 704 10.17 11.99 -18.00
C SER A 704 10.55 11.05 -19.14
N GLU A 705 11.86 10.90 -19.39
CA GLU A 705 12.42 10.01 -20.41
C GLU A 705 12.23 8.53 -20.04
N PHE A 706 12.31 8.18 -18.76
CA PHE A 706 12.13 6.81 -18.28
C PHE A 706 11.95 6.71 -16.75
N ARG A 707 11.49 5.56 -16.27
CA ARG A 707 11.43 5.24 -14.84
C ARG A 707 12.61 4.36 -14.44
N GLY A 708 13.65 4.96 -13.88
CA GLY A 708 14.93 4.30 -13.64
C GLY A 708 14.95 3.30 -12.50
N THR A 709 14.18 3.52 -11.44
CA THR A 709 14.16 2.58 -10.31
C THR A 709 12.77 2.35 -9.72
N VAL A 710 12.66 1.27 -8.93
CA VAL A 710 11.56 1.00 -8.00
C VAL A 710 12.09 0.88 -6.58
N THR A 711 11.56 1.68 -5.66
CA THR A 711 11.94 1.59 -4.25
C THR A 711 11.32 0.37 -3.58
N LEU A 712 12.16 -0.42 -2.91
CA LEU A 712 11.74 -1.54 -2.08
C LEU A 712 11.63 -1.05 -0.63
N GLY A 713 10.42 -1.04 -0.05
CA GLY A 713 10.07 -0.27 1.15
C GLY A 713 10.88 -0.48 2.45
N ARG A 714 11.94 -1.30 2.46
CA ARG A 714 12.91 -1.42 3.56
C ARG A 714 14.10 -0.46 3.46
N ARG A 715 14.34 0.16 2.30
CA ARG A 715 15.42 1.14 2.09
C ARG A 715 14.83 2.35 1.35
N PRO A 716 14.22 3.30 2.05
CA PRO A 716 13.43 4.37 1.43
C PRO A 716 14.25 5.14 0.39
N GLU A 717 15.55 5.33 0.56
CA GLU A 717 16.36 6.12 -0.39
C GLU A 717 17.11 5.28 -1.43
N SER A 718 16.79 3.98 -1.55
CA SER A 718 17.50 3.06 -2.46
C SER A 718 16.54 2.41 -3.43
N GLY A 719 16.69 2.75 -4.70
CA GLY A 719 15.91 2.23 -5.80
C GLY A 719 16.56 1.02 -6.45
N LEU A 720 15.76 0.01 -6.76
CA LEU A 720 16.19 -1.10 -7.60
C LEU A 720 16.09 -0.69 -9.08
N PRO A 721 17.15 -0.81 -9.90
CA PRO A 721 17.09 -0.52 -11.33
C PRO A 721 16.00 -1.33 -12.04
N THR A 722 15.33 -0.72 -13.01
CA THR A 722 14.29 -1.38 -13.81
C THR A 722 14.89 -2.25 -14.93
N LEU A 723 15.60 -3.31 -14.52
CA LEU A 723 16.43 -4.19 -15.34
C LEU A 723 15.74 -4.78 -16.60
N PHE A 724 14.41 -4.91 -16.58
CA PHE A 724 13.63 -5.51 -17.68
C PHE A 724 13.15 -4.49 -18.71
N ALA A 725 13.30 -3.20 -18.43
CA ALA A 725 12.77 -2.11 -19.24
C ALA A 725 13.85 -1.24 -19.85
N HIS A 726 14.94 -0.96 -19.13
CA HIS A 726 15.99 -0.05 -19.59
C HIS A 726 17.37 -0.70 -19.48
N PHE A 727 18.21 -0.45 -20.48
CA PHE A 727 19.62 -0.84 -20.45
C PHE A 727 20.43 0.32 -19.87
N PHE A 728 21.23 0.05 -18.86
CA PHE A 728 21.98 1.05 -18.10
C PHE A 728 23.48 0.93 -18.34
N GLU A 729 24.09 2.08 -18.59
CA GLU A 729 25.53 2.31 -18.55
C GLU A 729 25.83 3.45 -17.57
N PHE A 730 27.06 3.48 -17.06
CA PHE A 730 27.46 4.42 -16.05
C PHE A 730 28.85 4.97 -16.35
N VAL A 731 29.13 6.19 -15.92
CA VAL A 731 30.50 6.73 -15.91
C VAL A 731 30.77 7.31 -14.54
N GLU A 732 31.89 6.98 -13.92
CA GLU A 732 32.26 7.56 -12.64
C GLU A 732 32.40 9.08 -12.78
N ARG A 733 31.78 9.85 -11.87
CA ARG A 733 31.71 11.32 -11.99
C ARG A 733 33.09 11.95 -12.17
N ALA A 734 34.08 11.48 -11.43
CA ALA A 734 35.45 11.99 -11.51
C ALA A 734 36.11 11.73 -12.88
N SER A 735 35.88 10.56 -13.46
CA SER A 735 36.41 10.18 -14.79
C SER A 735 35.76 10.98 -15.91
N TRP A 736 34.43 11.20 -15.83
CA TRP A 736 33.72 12.06 -16.77
C TRP A 736 34.19 13.51 -16.69
N ASP A 737 34.21 14.07 -15.48
CA ASP A 737 34.61 15.47 -15.24
C ASP A 737 36.10 15.70 -15.57
N GLY A 738 36.93 14.67 -15.51
CA GLY A 738 38.35 14.68 -15.91
C GLY A 738 38.60 14.52 -17.42
N GLY A 739 37.55 14.35 -18.24
CA GLY A 739 37.64 14.27 -19.70
C GLY A 739 38.05 12.91 -20.26
N ALA A 740 38.10 11.86 -19.43
CA ALA A 740 38.47 10.50 -19.83
C ALA A 740 37.39 9.50 -19.36
N PRO A 741 36.19 9.51 -19.98
CA PRO A 741 35.06 8.74 -19.50
C PRO A 741 35.24 7.23 -19.72
N GLU A 742 35.15 6.45 -18.65
CA GLU A 742 35.08 4.98 -18.71
C GLU A 742 33.64 4.50 -18.52
N PHE A 743 33.09 3.80 -19.53
CA PHE A 743 31.72 3.30 -19.49
C PHE A 743 31.62 1.95 -18.79
N LEU A 744 30.93 1.94 -17.66
CA LEU A 744 30.73 0.79 -16.78
C LEU A 744 29.31 0.21 -16.94
N THR A 745 29.19 -1.07 -16.61
CA THR A 745 27.92 -1.78 -16.47
C THR A 745 27.57 -2.00 -14.99
N LEU A 746 26.37 -2.52 -14.71
CA LEU A 746 25.86 -2.65 -13.34
C LEU A 746 26.76 -3.48 -12.41
N ASP A 747 27.45 -4.49 -12.93
CA ASP A 747 28.34 -5.39 -12.19
C ASP A 747 29.68 -4.76 -11.79
N SER A 748 30.06 -3.64 -12.41
CA SER A 748 31.29 -2.90 -12.10
C SER A 748 31.08 -1.76 -11.09
N LEU A 749 29.85 -1.55 -10.63
CA LEU A 749 29.52 -0.42 -9.77
C LEU A 749 29.94 -0.63 -8.31
N ARG A 750 30.52 0.40 -7.71
CA ARG A 750 31.05 0.36 -6.34
C ARG A 750 30.16 1.14 -5.37
N LYS A 751 29.88 0.55 -4.21
CA LYS A 751 29.12 1.21 -3.13
C LYS A 751 29.79 2.52 -2.72
N GLY A 752 29.00 3.58 -2.57
CA GLY A 752 29.45 4.91 -2.13
C GLY A 752 29.95 5.81 -3.25
N VAL A 753 30.10 5.30 -4.47
CA VAL A 753 30.60 6.06 -5.62
C VAL A 753 29.45 6.69 -6.40
N ASP A 754 29.70 7.89 -6.93
CA ASP A 754 28.78 8.67 -7.76
C ASP A 754 29.05 8.44 -9.24
N TYR A 755 27.98 8.17 -9.99
CA TYR A 755 28.04 7.86 -11.40
C TYR A 755 27.05 8.72 -12.18
N TYR A 756 27.48 9.21 -13.34
CA TYR A 756 26.56 9.64 -14.38
C TYR A 756 25.84 8.44 -14.99
N VAL A 757 24.57 8.63 -15.35
CA VAL A 757 23.75 7.60 -16.00
C VAL A 757 23.65 7.83 -17.50
N VAL A 758 23.92 6.78 -18.26
CA VAL A 758 23.62 6.68 -19.69
C VAL A 758 22.62 5.55 -19.89
N VAL A 759 21.54 5.79 -20.62
CA VAL A 759 20.41 4.86 -20.70
C VAL A 759 20.01 4.57 -22.15
N SER A 760 19.70 3.31 -22.45
CA SER A 760 18.98 2.95 -23.67
C SER A 760 17.56 2.48 -23.34
N THR A 761 16.56 3.09 -23.98
CA THR A 761 15.13 2.92 -23.63
C THR A 761 14.32 2.29 -24.78
N PRO A 762 13.15 1.69 -24.49
CA PRO A 762 12.23 1.21 -25.51
C PRO A 762 11.58 2.33 -26.36
N SER A 763 11.82 3.60 -26.01
CA SER A 763 11.40 4.78 -26.77
C SER A 763 12.39 5.18 -27.88
N GLY A 764 13.47 4.41 -28.06
CA GLY A 764 14.48 4.72 -29.07
C GLY A 764 15.48 5.80 -28.64
N LEU A 765 15.53 6.13 -27.34
CA LEU A 765 16.67 6.86 -26.79
C LEU A 765 17.81 5.85 -26.62
N TYR A 766 18.82 5.87 -27.50
CA TYR A 766 19.98 4.97 -27.46
C TYR A 766 21.19 5.70 -26.89
N ARG A 767 21.87 5.09 -25.91
CA ARG A 767 22.99 5.68 -25.15
C ARG A 767 22.75 7.15 -24.78
N TYR A 768 21.54 7.43 -24.30
CA TYR A 768 21.10 8.77 -23.95
C TYR A 768 21.73 9.23 -22.64
N PHE A 769 22.48 10.32 -22.69
CA PHE A 769 23.05 10.98 -21.54
C PHE A 769 22.05 11.94 -20.91
N ILE A 770 21.41 11.50 -19.84
CA ILE A 770 20.37 12.27 -19.13
C ILE A 770 20.93 13.37 -18.20
N ASN A 771 22.27 13.41 -18.05
CA ASN A 771 22.98 14.30 -17.13
C ASN A 771 22.48 14.17 -15.67
N ASP A 772 22.19 12.95 -15.22
CA ASP A 772 21.83 12.65 -13.83
C ASP A 772 22.96 11.90 -13.14
N VAL A 773 23.19 12.26 -11.87
CA VAL A 773 24.15 11.60 -10.99
C VAL A 773 23.40 10.72 -10.00
N VAL A 774 23.80 9.45 -9.95
CA VAL A 774 23.29 8.45 -8.99
C VAL A 774 24.42 7.90 -8.13
N ARG A 775 24.09 7.57 -6.88
CA ARG A 775 24.99 6.92 -5.94
C ARG A 775 24.59 5.47 -5.73
N VAL A 776 25.57 4.58 -5.68
CA VAL A 776 25.34 3.18 -5.31
C VAL A 776 25.25 3.09 -3.79
N THR A 777 24.09 2.76 -3.25
CA THR A 777 23.89 2.68 -1.78
C THR A 777 24.22 1.30 -1.21
N GLY A 778 24.27 0.29 -2.06
CA GLY A 778 24.59 -1.09 -1.71
C GLY A 778 24.14 -2.04 -2.80
N HIS A 779 24.13 -3.34 -2.49
CA HIS A 779 23.71 -4.37 -3.42
C HIS A 779 22.56 -5.18 -2.84
N LEU A 780 21.69 -5.69 -3.73
CA LEU A 780 20.71 -6.72 -3.45
C LEU A 780 21.01 -7.90 -4.38
N HIS A 781 21.44 -9.02 -3.79
CA HIS A 781 22.14 -10.09 -4.53
C HIS A 781 23.34 -9.50 -5.30
N ARG A 782 23.39 -9.66 -6.63
CA ARG A 782 24.44 -9.10 -7.49
C ARG A 782 24.05 -7.76 -8.12
N THR A 783 22.89 -7.21 -7.77
CA THR A 783 22.37 -5.98 -8.41
C THR A 783 22.64 -4.76 -7.53
N PRO A 784 23.28 -3.69 -8.05
CA PRO A 784 23.47 -2.45 -7.31
C PRO A 784 22.13 -1.73 -7.11
N LEU A 785 21.98 -1.10 -5.95
CA LEU A 785 20.87 -0.21 -5.63
C LEU A 785 21.30 1.24 -5.87
N LEU A 786 20.44 2.01 -6.53
CA LEU A 786 20.74 3.37 -6.96
C LEU A 786 19.91 4.38 -6.18
N LYS A 787 20.57 5.42 -5.70
CA LYS A 787 19.96 6.62 -5.14
C LYS A 787 20.20 7.78 -6.09
N PHE A 788 19.16 8.52 -6.45
CA PHE A 788 19.34 9.78 -7.16
C PHE A 788 20.04 10.80 -6.25
N VAL A 789 21.12 11.41 -6.72
CA VAL A 789 21.85 12.43 -5.97
C VAL A 789 21.42 13.80 -6.46
N GLN A 790 21.66 14.10 -7.73
CA GLN A 790 21.37 15.39 -8.33
C GLN A 790 21.45 15.34 -9.87
N LYS A 791 21.04 16.44 -10.50
CA LYS A 791 21.43 16.72 -11.88
C LYS A 791 22.93 17.03 -11.93
N GLY A 792 23.57 16.70 -13.05
CA GLY A 792 24.98 16.98 -13.31
C GLY A 792 25.29 18.46 -13.49
N ARG A 793 26.50 18.76 -13.97
CA ARG A 793 26.97 20.16 -14.14
C ARG A 793 26.04 20.95 -15.08
N GLY A 794 25.92 22.26 -14.80
CA GLY A 794 25.16 23.21 -15.61
C GLY A 794 23.64 23.13 -15.47
N VAL A 795 23.12 22.39 -14.47
CA VAL A 795 21.68 22.27 -14.22
C VAL A 795 21.40 22.25 -12.72
N THR A 796 20.41 23.00 -12.27
CA THR A 796 19.91 22.93 -10.89
C THR A 796 18.41 22.70 -10.86
N SER A 797 17.91 22.23 -9.72
CA SER A 797 16.49 22.06 -9.49
C SER A 797 16.25 22.09 -7.98
N ILE A 798 15.38 22.99 -7.55
CA ILE A 798 14.89 23.14 -6.18
C ILE A 798 13.55 22.41 -6.04
N THR A 799 12.59 22.73 -6.91
CA THR A 799 11.22 22.20 -6.85
C THR A 799 10.81 21.45 -8.12
N GLY A 800 11.79 20.98 -8.88
CA GLY A 800 11.59 20.14 -10.06
C GLY A 800 11.55 20.91 -11.39
N GLU A 801 11.83 22.21 -11.38
CA GLU A 801 11.85 23.07 -12.57
C GLU A 801 12.99 22.77 -13.55
N LYS A 802 14.10 22.20 -13.07
CA LYS A 802 15.28 21.83 -13.88
C LYS A 802 15.77 23.01 -14.71
N LEU A 803 16.38 23.98 -14.04
CA LEU A 803 16.93 25.17 -14.67
C LEU A 803 18.32 24.88 -15.24
N TYR A 804 18.55 25.26 -16.50
CA TYR A 804 19.81 25.02 -17.21
C TYR A 804 20.65 26.30 -17.29
N GLU A 805 21.97 26.15 -17.24
CA GLU A 805 22.94 27.25 -17.35
C GLU A 805 22.73 28.09 -18.62
N GLY A 806 22.45 27.46 -19.76
CA GLY A 806 22.15 28.17 -21.01
C GLY A 806 20.88 29.04 -20.92
N GLN A 807 19.87 28.62 -20.16
CA GLN A 807 18.65 29.42 -19.95
C GLN A 807 18.95 30.65 -19.08
N VAL A 808 19.77 30.49 -18.05
CA VAL A 808 20.20 31.59 -17.17
C VAL A 808 21.02 32.60 -17.95
N LEU A 809 22.03 32.14 -18.69
CA LEU A 809 22.84 33.00 -19.55
C LEU A 809 21.97 33.72 -20.58
N GLY A 810 21.09 33.01 -21.29
CA GLY A 810 20.18 33.61 -22.27
C GLY A 810 19.23 34.64 -21.67
N ALA A 811 18.71 34.41 -20.46
CA ALA A 811 17.84 35.36 -19.78
C ALA A 811 18.60 36.61 -19.31
N VAL A 812 19.72 36.43 -18.61
CA VAL A 812 20.54 37.55 -18.11
C VAL A 812 21.07 38.38 -19.26
N GLN A 813 21.55 37.74 -20.34
CA GLN A 813 22.10 38.47 -21.48
C GLN A 813 21.02 39.24 -22.25
N ALA A 814 19.80 38.70 -22.40
CA ALA A 814 18.69 39.42 -23.00
C ALA A 814 18.31 40.68 -22.20
N VAL A 815 18.23 40.57 -20.87
CA VAL A 815 17.92 41.72 -19.99
C VAL A 815 19.08 42.71 -19.97
N ALA A 816 20.33 42.25 -19.84
CA ALA A 816 21.51 43.10 -19.87
C ALA A 816 21.60 43.92 -21.18
N THR A 817 21.34 43.29 -22.33
CA THR A 817 21.30 43.97 -23.63
C THR A 817 20.22 45.04 -23.69
N ALA A 818 19.02 44.77 -23.16
CA ALA A 818 17.93 45.74 -23.10
C ALA A 818 18.25 46.98 -22.25
N HIS A 819 19.14 46.83 -21.25
CA HIS A 819 19.61 47.92 -20.40
C HIS A 819 20.95 48.54 -20.85
N GLY A 820 21.52 48.10 -21.98
CA GLY A 820 22.83 48.57 -22.46
C GLY A 820 23.99 48.20 -21.51
N LEU A 821 23.85 47.11 -20.75
CA LEU A 821 24.81 46.69 -19.74
C LEU A 821 25.71 45.57 -20.25
N ALA A 822 27.00 45.68 -19.96
CA ALA A 822 27.95 44.58 -20.12
C ALA A 822 28.13 43.88 -18.77
N VAL A 823 27.61 42.64 -18.66
CA VAL A 823 27.76 41.80 -17.47
C VAL A 823 28.83 40.76 -17.78
N HIS A 824 29.97 40.82 -17.09
CA HIS A 824 31.10 39.92 -17.31
C HIS A 824 31.19 38.78 -16.28
N PHE A 825 30.45 38.89 -15.17
CA PHE A 825 30.33 37.80 -14.20
C PHE A 825 28.87 37.54 -13.84
N ILE A 826 28.48 36.27 -13.96
CA ILE A 826 27.13 35.80 -13.63
C ILE A 826 27.30 34.57 -12.76
N LYS A 827 26.70 34.60 -11.57
CA LYS A 827 26.60 33.43 -10.70
C LYS A 827 25.20 33.34 -10.13
N MET A 828 24.52 32.24 -10.39
CA MET A 828 23.22 31.95 -9.83
C MET A 828 23.28 30.72 -8.91
N LEU A 829 22.87 30.91 -7.66
CA LEU A 829 22.89 29.89 -6.63
C LEU A 829 21.46 29.46 -6.28
N ALA A 830 21.21 28.16 -6.33
CA ALA A 830 19.96 27.56 -5.87
C ALA A 830 19.95 27.45 -4.35
N ASP A 831 19.07 28.21 -3.68
CA ASP A 831 18.86 28.21 -2.24
C ASP A 831 17.64 27.34 -1.90
N GLU A 832 17.89 26.05 -1.67
CA GLU A 832 16.83 25.07 -1.44
C GLU A 832 16.04 25.29 -0.14
N PRO A 833 16.66 25.69 1.00
CA PRO A 833 15.92 26.04 2.21
C PRO A 833 14.89 27.14 2.01
N LEU A 834 15.25 28.21 1.28
CA LEU A 834 14.35 29.34 1.01
C LEU A 834 13.49 29.15 -0.25
N GLN A 835 13.67 28.04 -0.96
CA GLN A 835 12.99 27.74 -2.22
C GLN A 835 13.12 28.87 -3.25
N MET A 836 14.32 29.42 -3.40
CA MET A 836 14.58 30.57 -4.28
C MET A 836 15.92 30.49 -4.98
N TYR A 837 16.11 31.33 -6.00
CA TYR A 837 17.39 31.54 -6.65
C TYR A 837 18.00 32.87 -6.22
N ARG A 838 19.34 32.89 -6.04
CA ARG A 838 20.12 34.10 -5.78
C ARG A 838 21.05 34.36 -6.96
N LEU A 839 20.87 35.50 -7.63
CA LEU A 839 21.63 35.89 -8.81
C LEU A 839 22.63 36.99 -8.46
N TYR A 840 23.92 36.69 -8.56
CA TYR A 840 25.02 37.62 -8.36
C TYR A 840 25.59 38.06 -9.70
N LEU A 841 25.74 39.37 -9.87
CA LEU A 841 26.12 39.99 -11.13
C LEU A 841 27.24 40.99 -10.89
N GLU A 842 28.26 40.95 -11.76
CA GLU A 842 29.29 41.99 -11.82
C GLU A 842 29.23 42.68 -13.19
N THR A 843 29.39 44.00 -13.17
CA THR A 843 29.41 44.85 -14.37
C THR A 843 30.41 45.98 -14.17
N ASP A 844 31.03 46.42 -15.27
CA ASP A 844 32.05 47.48 -15.28
C ASP A 844 31.47 48.89 -15.13
N THR A 845 30.15 49.06 -15.27
CA THR A 845 29.51 50.37 -15.10
C THR A 845 29.23 50.71 -13.64
N THR A 846 29.42 51.98 -13.29
CA THR A 846 28.99 52.56 -12.00
C THR A 846 27.49 52.84 -11.98
N MET A 847 26.86 53.06 -13.14
CA MET A 847 25.41 53.19 -13.27
C MET A 847 24.77 51.81 -13.38
N ARG A 848 24.30 51.31 -12.24
CA ARG A 848 23.62 50.02 -12.14
C ARG A 848 22.12 50.23 -11.97
N PRO A 849 21.27 49.47 -12.69
CA PRO A 849 19.82 49.55 -12.47
C PRO A 849 19.45 48.99 -11.10
N ASP A 850 18.25 49.35 -10.65
CA ASP A 850 17.69 48.79 -9.43
C ASP A 850 17.73 47.26 -9.49
N THR A 851 18.33 46.68 -8.46
CA THR A 851 18.63 45.25 -8.44
C THR A 851 17.36 44.42 -8.40
N THR A 852 16.30 44.93 -7.76
CA THR A 852 15.00 44.25 -7.68
C THR A 852 14.36 44.22 -9.06
N ALA A 853 14.26 45.37 -9.73
CA ALA A 853 13.71 45.47 -11.08
C ALA A 853 14.49 44.63 -12.10
N PHE A 854 15.82 44.62 -12.03
CA PHE A 854 16.65 43.77 -12.89
C PHE A 854 16.40 42.28 -12.62
N GLY A 855 16.31 41.90 -11.35
CA GLY A 855 15.96 40.54 -10.92
C GLY A 855 14.59 40.11 -11.43
N ASP A 856 13.57 40.97 -11.32
CA ASP A 856 12.21 40.69 -11.78
C ASP A 856 12.16 40.49 -13.30
N ALA A 857 12.88 41.30 -14.08
CA ALA A 857 12.97 41.14 -15.53
C ALA A 857 13.67 39.82 -15.94
N VAL A 858 14.72 39.42 -15.22
CA VAL A 858 15.37 38.11 -15.43
C VAL A 858 14.42 36.97 -15.04
N ASP A 859 13.70 37.11 -13.93
CA ASP A 859 12.70 36.13 -13.46
C ASP A 859 11.60 35.94 -14.50
N GLU A 860 11.05 37.01 -15.08
CA GLU A 860 10.04 36.96 -16.15
C GLU A 860 10.58 36.26 -17.41
N ARG A 861 11.82 36.57 -17.81
CA ARG A 861 12.44 35.92 -18.98
C ARG A 861 12.68 34.44 -18.75
N LEU A 862 13.09 34.04 -17.54
CA LEU A 862 13.23 32.63 -17.16
C LEU A 862 11.89 31.90 -17.18
N GLN A 863 10.80 32.54 -16.74
CA GLN A 863 9.45 31.98 -16.85
C GLN A 863 9.06 31.74 -18.32
N ALA A 864 9.41 32.65 -19.23
CA ALA A 864 9.17 32.47 -20.66
C ALA A 864 10.00 31.32 -21.29
N LEU A 865 11.24 31.14 -20.84
CA LEU A 865 12.16 30.11 -21.36
C LEU A 865 11.95 28.72 -20.75
N ASN A 866 11.36 28.63 -19.56
CA ASN A 866 11.18 27.38 -18.84
C ASN A 866 9.77 27.27 -18.25
N VAL A 867 8.92 26.50 -18.93
CA VAL A 867 7.51 26.26 -18.52
C VAL A 867 7.39 25.66 -17.13
N GLU A 868 8.34 24.83 -16.70
CA GLU A 868 8.29 24.27 -15.35
C GLU A 868 8.65 25.35 -14.32
N TYR A 869 9.65 26.19 -14.59
CA TYR A 869 10.00 27.35 -13.74
C TYR A 869 8.80 28.28 -13.57
N ALA A 870 8.14 28.68 -14.68
CA ALA A 870 6.91 29.45 -14.65
C ALA A 870 5.82 28.81 -13.79
N ALA A 871 5.56 27.51 -13.97
CA ALA A 871 4.57 26.79 -13.18
C ALA A 871 4.94 26.75 -11.68
N LYS A 872 6.22 26.70 -11.29
CA LYS A 872 6.62 26.75 -9.87
C LYS A 872 6.50 28.15 -9.27
N ARG A 873 6.81 29.20 -10.04
CA ARG A 873 6.61 30.60 -9.65
C ARG A 873 5.13 30.92 -9.45
N GLU A 874 4.29 30.58 -10.44
CA GLU A 874 2.83 30.79 -10.40
C GLU A 874 2.19 30.03 -9.23
N SER A 875 2.59 28.78 -8.99
CA SER A 875 2.06 27.99 -7.87
C SER A 875 2.58 28.41 -6.49
N GLY A 876 3.52 29.36 -6.43
CA GLY A 876 4.14 29.82 -5.18
C GLY A 876 5.07 28.78 -4.52
N ARG A 877 5.49 27.76 -5.26
CA ARG A 877 6.45 26.73 -4.78
C ARG A 877 7.89 27.19 -4.92
N LEU A 878 8.14 28.15 -5.79
CA LEU A 878 9.43 28.79 -5.97
C LEU A 878 9.25 30.28 -5.65
N ALA A 879 9.98 30.79 -4.67
CA ALA A 879 9.95 32.19 -4.28
C ALA A 879 10.60 33.08 -5.36
N PRO A 880 10.38 34.41 -5.31
CA PRO A 880 10.97 35.34 -6.27
C PRO A 880 12.50 35.25 -6.33
N LEU A 881 13.04 35.40 -7.55
CA LEU A 881 14.48 35.53 -7.77
C LEU A 881 15.00 36.76 -7.02
N ARG A 882 16.11 36.61 -6.29
CA ARG A 882 16.80 37.75 -5.69
C ARG A 882 18.10 38.01 -6.43
N ALA A 883 18.17 39.13 -7.12
CA ALA A 883 19.41 39.60 -7.72
C ALA A 883 20.22 40.47 -6.74
N ALA A 884 21.53 40.49 -6.92
CA ALA A 884 22.49 41.26 -6.14
C ALA A 884 23.66 41.70 -7.04
N TRP A 885 24.01 42.99 -7.02
CA TRP A 885 25.26 43.47 -7.61
C TRP A 885 26.42 43.19 -6.66
N VAL A 886 27.49 42.58 -7.15
CA VAL A 886 28.71 42.33 -6.36
C VAL A 886 29.78 43.38 -6.63
N VAL A 887 30.69 43.58 -5.67
CA VAL A 887 31.82 44.51 -5.79
C VAL A 887 32.70 44.15 -7.00
N PRO A 888 33.29 45.15 -7.67
CA PRO A 888 34.28 44.91 -8.73
C PRO A 888 35.42 44.00 -8.25
N GLY A 889 35.85 43.06 -9.08
CA GLY A 889 36.88 42.07 -8.77
C GLY A 889 36.36 40.83 -8.02
N CYS A 890 35.05 40.69 -7.84
CA CYS A 890 34.45 39.50 -7.24
C CYS A 890 34.69 38.25 -8.09
N ALA A 891 34.59 38.38 -9.42
CA ALA A 891 34.88 37.32 -10.38
C ALA A 891 36.29 36.74 -10.19
N GLU A 892 37.29 37.62 -10.03
CA GLU A 892 38.68 37.19 -9.85
C GLU A 892 38.95 36.66 -8.45
N ALA A 893 38.34 37.24 -7.41
CA ALA A 893 38.38 36.67 -6.08
C ALA A 893 37.79 35.24 -6.05
N TYR A 894 36.70 35.00 -6.80
CA TYR A 894 36.10 33.68 -6.93
C TYR A 894 37.00 32.72 -7.73
N LYS A 895 37.62 33.17 -8.82
CA LYS A 895 38.61 32.39 -9.59
C LYS A 895 39.77 31.96 -8.70
N GLN A 896 40.37 32.90 -7.98
CA GLN A 896 41.51 32.66 -7.10
C GLN A 896 41.15 31.66 -5.99
N PHE A 897 40.00 31.85 -5.34
CA PHE A 897 39.47 30.91 -4.35
C PHE A 897 39.38 29.47 -4.90
N ARG A 898 38.89 29.31 -6.14
CA ARG A 898 38.76 28.00 -6.78
C ARG A 898 40.10 27.35 -7.12
N ILE A 899 41.10 28.16 -7.49
CA ILE A 899 42.46 27.69 -7.75
C ILE A 899 43.13 27.19 -6.46
N GLU A 900 43.00 27.94 -5.37
CA GLU A 900 43.49 27.56 -4.04
C GLU A 900 42.84 26.25 -3.54
N HIS A 901 41.59 25.99 -3.94
CA HIS A 901 40.85 24.75 -3.64
C HIS A 901 41.03 23.66 -4.70
N GLY A 902 42.13 23.70 -5.47
CA GLY A 902 42.59 22.59 -6.30
C GLY A 902 42.11 22.59 -7.76
N GLN A 903 41.44 23.65 -8.23
CA GLN A 903 41.11 23.78 -9.65
C GLN A 903 42.30 24.32 -10.44
N ARG A 904 42.70 23.64 -11.53
CA ARG A 904 43.79 24.13 -12.39
C ARG A 904 43.36 25.40 -13.13
N GLU A 905 44.21 26.42 -13.11
CA GLU A 905 43.90 27.73 -13.70
C GLU A 905 43.53 27.65 -15.19
N GLY A 906 44.31 26.93 -16.01
CA GLY A 906 44.02 26.74 -17.44
C GLY A 906 42.73 25.96 -17.75
N GLN A 907 42.07 25.41 -16.73
CA GLN A 907 40.79 24.69 -16.83
C GLN A 907 39.67 25.38 -16.02
N PHE A 908 39.91 26.61 -15.56
CA PHE A 908 38.89 27.37 -14.86
C PHE A 908 37.77 27.78 -15.82
N LYS A 909 36.58 27.22 -15.59
CA LYS A 909 35.32 27.68 -16.17
C LYS A 909 34.37 27.92 -15.00
N PRO A 910 33.92 29.17 -14.76
CA PRO A 910 32.96 29.43 -13.71
C PRO A 910 31.63 28.78 -14.11
N ALA A 911 31.17 27.81 -13.33
CA ALA A 911 29.81 27.29 -13.51
C ALA A 911 28.85 28.42 -13.14
N VAL A 912 28.09 28.92 -14.11
CA VAL A 912 27.16 30.04 -13.90
C VAL A 912 26.03 29.63 -12.95
N LEU A 913 25.62 28.36 -12.99
CA LEU A 913 24.52 27.84 -12.18
C LEU A 913 25.01 26.73 -11.26
N ALA A 914 24.78 26.87 -9.95
CA ALA A 914 25.20 25.88 -8.94
C ALA A 914 24.24 25.84 -7.74
N TYR A 915 24.36 24.81 -6.90
CA TYR A 915 23.66 24.78 -5.62
C TYR A 915 24.41 25.62 -4.58
N LEU A 916 23.67 26.35 -3.72
CA LEU A 916 24.27 27.16 -2.65
C LEU A 916 25.13 26.30 -1.70
N ARG A 917 24.66 25.10 -1.34
CA ARG A 917 25.39 24.13 -0.50
C ARG A 917 26.72 23.61 -1.08
N GLU A 918 26.94 23.77 -2.38
CA GLU A 918 28.18 23.35 -3.06
C GLU A 918 29.18 24.51 -3.20
N THR A 919 28.80 25.70 -2.71
CA THR A 919 29.58 26.91 -2.83
C THR A 919 30.07 27.34 -1.45
N GLU A 920 31.38 27.29 -1.25
CA GLU A 920 32.04 27.73 -0.01
C GLU A 920 32.42 29.22 -0.05
N PHE A 921 32.38 29.84 -1.24
CA PHE A 921 32.67 31.26 -1.43
C PHE A 921 31.47 32.12 -1.01
N ASP A 922 31.69 33.04 -0.08
CA ASP A 922 30.65 33.95 0.42
C ASP A 922 30.43 35.13 -0.52
N PHE A 923 29.46 34.98 -1.43
CA PHE A 923 29.03 36.05 -2.31
C PHE A 923 28.27 37.16 -1.59
N GLU A 924 27.57 36.89 -0.48
CA GLU A 924 26.78 37.90 0.25
C GLU A 924 27.68 38.95 0.91
N ALA A 925 28.85 38.55 1.41
CA ALA A 925 29.86 39.49 1.93
C ALA A 925 30.41 40.45 0.87
N ARG A 926 30.20 40.15 -0.42
CA ARG A 926 30.66 40.94 -1.58
C ARG A 926 29.52 41.69 -2.25
N VAL A 927 28.30 41.63 -1.74
CA VAL A 927 27.16 42.38 -2.26
C VAL A 927 27.29 43.85 -1.92
N ILE A 928 27.05 44.70 -2.91
CA ILE A 928 27.03 46.15 -2.77
C ILE A 928 25.73 46.53 -2.06
N ARG A 929 25.86 47.14 -0.89
CA ARG A 929 24.74 47.56 -0.06
C ARG A 929 24.20 48.92 -0.47
#